data_AF-A0A2A3E6X8-F1
#
_entry.id   AF-A0A2A3E6X8-F1
#
_cell.length_a   1.000
_cell.length_b   1.000
_cell.length_c   1.000
_cell.angle_alpha   90.00
_cell.angle_beta   90.00
_cell.angle_gamma   90.00
#
_symmetry.space_group_name_H-M   'P 1'
#
loop_
_entity.id
_entity.type
_entity.pdbx_description
1 polymer ?
#
loop_
_entity_poly.entity_id
_entity_poly.type
_entity_poly.pdbx_seq_one_letter_code
_entity_poly.pdbx_strand_id
1 'polypeptide(L)'
;MLICSINVGVVNHTRESPTLIPYPSFEAHQYEAGSVPEIISPFRIRVDRCERLWVLDTGFTDILQNPEQEAPPALLVYDLKNDRLLRKFVIPEDQKTHDSLFANIALEDYSCEDTFAYLGDLGGPGLVVYSWKSRKSWLVKHRFFQPDPQSEEFNVSGISFHWTDGLFGMSIAPSNDGYSVMYFHPLSSTMEYSVSTKILRDPERANSPDNFKEFRALGSRGHNGQSSVSFLDPNTGVLFYALTNLNAIACWKPRNTFTLHQQGFIYQNSITMVFPNDLKIDQNGNIWVLSDRLPTFMYARLDPEDYNFRILMGSAKEAIRDTKGEKNDTMGKSESSIPGFENFPGREAKVKTGYAYLEGRRQVDGAEDLWRIGNSLYDLEGFAKFHPGGAEWIRLTKGTDITELFQTHHLTDKATKLLPKYFIREAVVPRKLPLTFEPNGFFSTFKRRALEALKDVNFHQPSTKTNLIADFLFTSSLIFSILTAYTQSYLMIVFTGILLAWTAISGHNYLHMKDNFRMYYFDLSTMSSKDWRITHAMSHHMYPNTLWDYEIYAFEPFIHWLPDPKKSLVMTFVSQLMSPIIWALVFYEQAIKRYYSVFFEYKTFEIRDAIPFFLPVLMSFFTPNFFTAVKLWLLIIMATSFIFSIIGFNAAHHHPDIFHDGDIYRDDYDWGVLELDAVRERKVIDDSDFLVLTNFGLHGLHHLLPTVDHSYLPLCVNAFEQTCKEFGIGIEKFTQWELIKGQFKQLAHRDFYSSPSGCRSKRGGNAEPSNWGLNAGR
;
A
#
# COMPACT_ATOMS: atom_id res chain seq x y z
N MET A 1 0.94 48.29 18.11
CA MET A 1 2.15 47.76 17.44
C MET A 1 2.46 46.39 18.00
N LEU A 2 2.12 45.36 17.24
CA LEU A 2 2.76 44.06 17.38
C LEU A 2 4.17 44.21 16.81
N ILE A 3 5.18 44.20 17.69
CA ILE A 3 6.58 44.30 17.28
C ILE A 3 7.14 42.88 17.17
N CYS A 4 7.51 42.46 15.97
CA CYS A 4 8.21 41.20 15.74
C CYS A 4 9.68 41.39 16.13
N SER A 5 10.26 40.42 16.85
CA SER A 5 11.66 40.49 17.29
C SER A 5 12.35 39.15 17.15
N ILE A 6 13.66 39.17 16.94
CA ILE A 6 14.50 37.99 17.06
C ILE A 6 14.84 37.82 18.51
N ASN A 7 14.69 36.61 19.03
CA ASN A 7 14.97 36.32 20.42
C ASN A 7 15.77 35.02 20.57
N VAL A 8 16.59 34.98 21.61
CA VAL A 8 17.22 33.78 22.15
C VAL A 8 16.37 33.30 23.32
N GLY A 9 16.05 32.01 23.34
CA GLY A 9 15.36 31.35 24.44
C GLY A 9 16.12 30.11 24.89
N VAL A 10 16.08 29.82 26.19
CA VAL A 10 16.67 28.59 26.75
C VAL A 10 15.64 27.46 26.66
N VAL A 11 16.01 26.35 26.03
CA VAL A 11 15.15 25.16 25.95
C VAL A 11 15.19 24.42 27.29
N ASN A 12 14.17 24.63 28.12
CA ASN A 12 13.96 23.91 29.37
C ASN A 12 12.65 23.11 29.32
N HIS A 13 12.62 21.92 29.94
CA HIS A 13 11.45 21.03 29.99
C HIS A 13 10.42 21.43 31.07
N THR A 14 10.16 22.74 31.23
CA THR A 14 9.15 23.27 32.14
C THR A 14 7.79 23.40 31.43
N ARG A 15 6.70 23.44 32.19
CA ARG A 15 5.36 23.74 31.66
C ARG A 15 5.09 25.25 31.47
N GLU A 16 6.05 26.09 31.86
CA GLU A 16 5.97 27.54 31.71
C GLU A 16 6.65 28.01 30.42
N SER A 17 6.14 29.09 29.82
CA SER A 17 6.77 29.73 28.66
C SER A 17 8.17 30.26 29.02
N PRO A 18 9.20 29.98 28.20
CA PRO A 18 10.55 30.47 28.48
C PRO A 18 10.61 31.99 28.33
N THR A 19 11.45 32.63 29.15
CA THR A 19 11.80 34.04 28.94
C THR A 19 12.60 34.18 27.63
N LEU A 20 12.21 35.15 26.81
CA LEU A 20 12.87 35.48 25.55
C LEU A 20 13.82 36.67 25.75
N ILE A 21 15.02 36.57 25.20
CA ILE A 21 16.06 37.60 25.25
C ILE A 21 16.25 38.16 23.83
N PRO A 22 16.00 39.46 23.59
CA PRO A 22 16.17 40.06 22.27
C PRO A 22 17.59 39.89 21.72
N TYR A 23 17.69 39.52 20.45
CA TYR A 23 18.95 39.27 19.74
C TYR A 23 19.14 40.21 18.54
N PRO A 24 20.31 40.85 18.36
CA PRO A 24 21.51 40.70 19.19
C PRO A 24 21.42 41.49 20.51
N SER A 25 20.50 42.46 20.58
CA SER A 25 20.24 43.25 21.77
C SER A 25 18.83 43.85 21.74
N PHE A 26 18.41 44.49 22.84
CA PHE A 26 17.14 45.20 22.91
C PHE A 26 17.13 46.43 21.99
N GLU A 27 18.25 47.14 21.90
CA GLU A 27 18.43 48.37 21.12
C GLU A 27 18.22 48.12 19.62
N ALA A 28 18.59 46.93 19.11
CA ALA A 28 18.40 46.58 17.71
C ALA A 28 16.92 46.55 17.26
N HIS A 29 15.99 46.42 18.22
CA HIS A 29 14.55 46.35 17.98
C HIS A 29 13.79 47.59 18.47
N GLN A 30 14.49 48.53 19.12
CA GLN A 30 13.86 49.63 19.81
C GLN A 30 13.61 50.80 18.88
N TYR A 31 12.38 51.34 18.93
CA TYR A 31 12.04 52.61 18.32
C TYR A 31 12.57 53.76 19.17
N GLU A 32 13.49 54.55 18.63
CA GLU A 32 13.87 55.85 19.18
C GLU A 32 13.20 56.98 18.41
N ALA A 33 13.09 58.15 19.03
CA ALA A 33 12.36 59.28 18.46
C ALA A 33 12.93 59.70 17.08
N GLY A 34 12.20 59.37 16.01
CA GLY A 34 12.56 59.72 14.63
C GLY A 34 13.50 58.75 13.92
N SER A 35 13.78 57.57 14.47
CA SER A 35 14.59 56.54 13.83
C SER A 35 13.85 55.22 13.70
N VAL A 36 14.06 54.56 12.57
CA VAL A 36 13.58 53.19 12.34
C VAL A 36 14.58 52.20 12.96
N PRO A 37 14.12 51.16 13.68
CA PRO A 37 15.00 50.13 14.25
C PRO A 37 15.90 49.42 13.23
N GLU A 38 16.96 48.77 13.72
CA GLU A 38 17.82 47.93 12.87
C GLU A 38 17.03 46.74 12.29
N ILE A 39 16.24 46.11 13.16
CA ILE A 39 15.34 44.99 12.92
C ILE A 39 13.90 45.47 13.19
N ILE A 40 13.03 45.38 12.18
CA ILE A 40 11.62 45.83 12.24
C ILE A 40 10.69 44.63 12.35
N SER A 41 10.74 43.73 11.35
CA SER A 41 9.87 42.57 11.29
C SER A 41 10.60 41.36 10.68
N PRO A 42 11.39 40.64 11.49
CA PRO A 42 12.12 39.46 11.06
C PRO A 42 11.13 38.31 10.84
N PHE A 43 10.91 37.93 9.58
CA PHE A 43 9.87 36.96 9.21
C PHE A 43 10.41 35.53 9.11
N ARG A 44 11.64 35.37 8.62
CA ARG A 44 12.37 34.11 8.62
C ARG A 44 13.85 34.30 8.90
N ILE A 45 14.44 33.29 9.51
CA ILE A 45 15.86 33.25 9.85
C ILE A 45 16.51 31.95 9.41
N ARG A 46 17.79 32.01 9.08
CA ARG A 46 18.59 30.85 8.69
C ARG A 46 20.02 30.97 9.20
N VAL A 47 20.54 29.89 9.78
CA VAL A 47 21.96 29.78 10.12
C VAL A 47 22.66 28.96 9.03
N ASP A 48 23.81 29.45 8.58
CA ASP A 48 24.68 28.72 7.66
C ASP A 48 25.81 27.97 8.38
N ARG A 49 26.56 27.15 7.65
CA ARG A 49 27.70 26.38 8.17
C ARG A 49 28.87 27.24 8.67
N CYS A 50 28.85 28.54 8.39
CA CYS A 50 29.89 29.49 8.74
C CYS A 50 29.55 30.26 10.03
N GLU A 51 28.48 29.83 10.73
CA GLU A 51 27.98 30.46 11.95
C GLU A 51 27.52 31.90 11.71
N ARG A 52 26.93 32.17 10.53
CA ARG A 52 26.25 33.44 10.25
C ARG A 52 24.75 33.27 10.33
N LEU A 53 24.08 34.19 11.02
CA LEU A 53 22.62 34.28 11.08
C LEU A 53 22.11 35.23 10.00
N TRP A 54 21.38 34.67 9.05
CA TRP A 54 20.71 35.39 7.98
C TRP A 54 19.27 35.64 8.37
N VAL A 55 18.87 36.90 8.38
CA VAL A 55 17.55 37.36 8.80
C VAL A 55 16.90 38.06 7.64
N LEU A 56 15.72 37.59 7.26
CA LEU A 56 14.87 38.22 6.28
C LEU A 56 13.89 39.15 7.00
N ASP A 57 14.14 40.45 6.90
CA ASP A 57 13.32 41.50 7.49
C ASP A 57 12.39 42.09 6.42
N THR A 58 11.09 42.11 6.70
CA THR A 58 10.08 42.61 5.76
C THR A 58 9.99 44.13 5.76
N GLY A 59 10.41 44.78 6.86
CA GLY A 59 10.28 46.22 7.06
C GLY A 59 8.86 46.73 7.25
N PHE A 60 7.89 45.82 7.41
CA PHE A 60 6.49 46.14 7.67
C PHE A 60 6.16 46.10 9.16
N THR A 61 5.25 46.96 9.59
CA THR A 61 4.56 46.89 10.88
C THR A 61 3.08 46.57 10.69
N ASP A 62 2.47 45.94 11.70
CA ASP A 62 1.03 45.61 11.79
C ASP A 62 0.43 44.95 10.51
N ILE A 63 1.18 44.00 9.90
CA ILE A 63 0.92 43.32 8.61
C ILE A 63 -0.54 42.88 8.40
N LEU A 64 -1.21 42.38 9.45
CA LEU A 64 -2.55 41.80 9.35
C LEU A 64 -3.69 42.83 9.33
N GLN A 65 -3.50 44.01 9.92
CA GLN A 65 -4.58 44.99 10.08
C GLN A 65 -4.41 46.14 9.09
N ASN A 66 -3.31 46.89 9.22
CA ASN A 66 -3.00 48.05 8.41
C ASN A 66 -1.49 48.01 8.14
N PRO A 67 -1.04 47.24 7.14
CA PRO A 67 0.39 47.10 6.84
C PRO A 67 1.01 48.45 6.50
N GLU A 68 2.02 48.86 7.27
CA GLU A 68 2.80 50.08 7.02
C GLU A 68 4.26 49.70 6.77
N GLN A 69 4.80 50.10 5.61
CA GLN A 69 6.20 49.83 5.25
C GLN A 69 7.10 50.95 5.77
N GLU A 70 7.77 50.71 6.87
CA GLU A 70 8.67 51.68 7.49
C GLU A 70 10.08 51.66 6.88
N ALA A 71 10.52 50.50 6.39
CA ALA A 71 11.75 50.36 5.63
C ALA A 71 11.57 49.39 4.46
N PRO A 72 12.38 49.52 3.39
CA PRO A 72 12.45 48.50 2.36
C PRO A 72 12.91 47.15 2.95
N PRO A 73 12.43 46.02 2.41
CA PRO A 73 12.81 44.70 2.91
C PRO A 73 14.31 44.48 2.74
N ALA A 74 14.92 43.83 3.73
CA ALA A 74 16.36 43.71 3.81
C ALA A 74 16.80 42.33 4.34
N LEU A 75 17.96 41.91 3.87
CA LEU A 75 18.68 40.75 4.37
C LEU A 75 19.77 41.21 5.35
N LEU A 76 19.58 40.92 6.63
CA LEU A 76 20.55 41.20 7.69
C LEU A 76 21.37 39.93 7.96
N VAL A 77 22.68 40.07 8.11
CA VAL A 77 23.59 38.94 8.34
C VAL A 77 24.44 39.25 9.57
N TYR A 78 24.28 38.46 10.62
CA TYR A 78 25.03 38.58 11.87
C TYR A 78 26.08 37.47 11.99
N ASP A 79 27.19 37.76 12.65
CA ASP A 79 28.17 36.75 13.08
C ASP A 79 27.76 36.20 14.44
N LEU A 80 27.40 34.91 14.53
CA LEU A 80 26.97 34.28 15.79
C LEU A 80 28.11 34.12 16.81
N LYS A 81 29.37 34.39 16.43
CA LYS A 81 30.52 34.30 17.36
C LYS A 81 30.63 35.51 18.27
N ASN A 82 30.10 36.65 17.84
CA ASN A 82 30.25 37.93 18.52
C ASN A 82 28.99 38.82 18.42
N ASP A 83 27.91 38.28 17.85
CA ASP A 83 26.58 38.87 17.68
C ASP A 83 26.57 40.20 16.91
N ARG A 84 27.58 40.47 16.07
CA ARG A 84 27.67 41.71 15.30
C ARG A 84 27.04 41.60 13.92
N LEU A 85 26.37 42.67 13.51
CA LEU A 85 25.89 42.82 12.14
C LEU A 85 27.09 42.90 11.17
N LEU A 86 27.22 41.90 10.32
CA LEU A 86 28.22 41.87 9.24
C LEU A 86 27.74 42.64 8.01
N ARG A 87 26.44 42.54 7.70
CA ARG A 87 25.87 43.12 6.48
C ARG A 87 24.38 43.35 6.60
N LYS A 88 23.93 44.53 6.16
CA LYS A 88 22.53 44.83 5.80
C LYS A 88 22.46 45.04 4.30
N PHE A 89 21.73 44.18 3.59
CA PHE A 89 21.52 44.28 2.16
C PHE A 89 20.04 44.59 1.90
N VAL A 90 19.76 45.80 1.41
CA VAL A 90 18.41 46.20 1.02
C VAL A 90 18.07 45.60 -0.34
N ILE A 91 16.89 44.97 -0.44
CA ILE A 91 16.43 44.39 -1.70
C ILE A 91 16.13 45.54 -2.68
N PRO A 92 16.71 45.55 -3.90
CA PRO A 92 16.49 46.61 -4.88
C PRO A 92 15.01 46.77 -5.27
N GLU A 93 14.59 48.00 -5.54
CA GLU A 93 13.19 48.35 -5.85
C GLU A 93 12.68 47.63 -7.12
N ASP A 94 13.55 47.41 -8.10
CA ASP A 94 13.24 46.70 -9.36
C ASP A 94 13.08 45.17 -9.17
N GLN A 95 13.36 44.66 -7.97
CA GLN A 95 13.28 43.23 -7.62
C GLN A 95 12.10 42.89 -6.72
N LYS A 96 11.19 43.85 -6.51
CA LYS A 96 9.94 43.67 -5.80
C LYS A 96 8.79 44.35 -6.54
N THR A 97 7.58 44.03 -6.11
CA THR A 97 6.31 44.62 -6.53
C THR A 97 5.61 45.21 -5.31
N HIS A 98 4.51 45.93 -5.53
CA HIS A 98 3.67 46.43 -4.44
C HIS A 98 3.19 45.29 -3.51
N ASP A 99 2.90 44.12 -4.07
CA ASP A 99 2.37 42.98 -3.33
C ASP A 99 3.47 42.09 -2.72
N SER A 100 4.75 42.46 -2.89
CA SER A 100 5.86 41.62 -2.47
C SER A 100 5.95 41.45 -0.95
N LEU A 101 6.06 40.20 -0.51
CA LEU A 101 6.29 39.82 0.88
C LEU A 101 7.32 38.69 0.90
N PHE A 102 8.57 39.03 1.19
CA PHE A 102 9.65 38.05 1.26
C PHE A 102 9.53 37.25 2.55
N ALA A 103 9.00 36.04 2.42
CA ALA A 103 8.46 35.29 3.55
C ALA A 103 9.26 34.02 3.84
N ASN A 104 10.23 33.64 3.00
CA ASN A 104 11.14 32.52 3.28
C ASN A 104 12.52 32.67 2.65
N ILE A 105 13.52 32.00 3.24
CA ILE A 105 14.93 32.03 2.81
C ILE A 105 15.56 30.63 2.81
N ALA A 106 16.20 30.28 1.70
CA ALA A 106 17.07 29.10 1.59
C ALA A 106 18.51 29.53 1.30
N LEU A 107 19.49 28.79 1.83
CA LEU A 107 20.91 29.10 1.68
C LEU A 107 21.65 27.96 0.97
N GLU A 108 22.53 28.32 0.04
CA GLU A 108 23.50 27.42 -0.57
C GLU A 108 24.90 27.85 -0.14
N ASP A 109 25.44 27.18 0.87
CA ASP A 109 26.51 27.68 1.72
C ASP A 109 27.79 26.82 1.72
N TYR A 110 28.02 25.98 0.69
CA TYR A 110 29.24 25.13 0.60
C TYR A 110 30.55 25.88 0.72
N SER A 111 30.54 27.16 0.36
CA SER A 111 31.66 28.10 0.54
C SER A 111 31.19 29.32 1.31
N CYS A 112 31.87 29.63 2.41
CA CYS A 112 31.62 30.85 3.19
C CYS A 112 31.87 32.13 2.40
N GLU A 113 32.79 32.08 1.43
CA GLU A 113 33.16 33.21 0.57
C GLU A 113 32.21 33.40 -0.62
N ASP A 114 31.46 32.35 -1.00
CA ASP A 114 30.60 32.33 -2.19
C ASP A 114 29.23 31.70 -1.89
N THR A 115 28.64 32.15 -0.78
CA THR A 115 27.30 31.74 -0.36
C THR A 115 26.24 32.43 -1.22
N PHE A 116 25.20 31.69 -1.59
CA PHE A 116 24.01 32.24 -2.24
C PHE A 116 22.81 32.14 -1.30
N ALA A 117 22.01 33.19 -1.24
CA ALA A 117 20.73 33.22 -0.55
C ALA A 117 19.58 33.33 -1.56
N TYR A 118 18.51 32.61 -1.30
CA TYR A 118 17.33 32.50 -2.15
C TYR A 118 16.13 32.98 -1.35
N LEU A 119 15.56 34.12 -1.73
CA LEU A 119 14.50 34.80 -1.00
C LEU A 119 13.18 34.60 -1.77
N GLY A 120 12.25 33.88 -1.16
CA GLY A 120 10.95 33.56 -1.75
C GLY A 120 9.97 34.71 -1.48
N ASP A 121 9.41 35.24 -2.55
CA ASP A 121 8.37 36.26 -2.50
C ASP A 121 7.00 35.59 -2.58
N LEU A 122 6.23 35.70 -1.49
CA LEU A 122 4.93 35.05 -1.33
C LEU A 122 3.82 35.85 -2.02
N GLY A 123 3.78 37.17 -1.83
CA GLY A 123 2.72 38.02 -2.37
C GLY A 123 3.00 38.55 -3.79
N GLY A 124 4.27 38.64 -4.20
CA GLY A 124 4.70 38.95 -5.56
C GLY A 124 5.41 37.77 -6.22
N PRO A 125 4.74 36.63 -6.53
CA PRO A 125 5.39 35.33 -6.63
C PRO A 125 6.64 35.31 -7.51
N GLY A 126 7.79 35.05 -6.90
CA GLY A 126 9.10 35.20 -7.51
C GLY A 126 10.22 34.82 -6.55
N LEU A 127 11.44 34.71 -7.09
CA LEU A 127 12.62 34.34 -6.32
C LEU A 127 13.71 35.41 -6.50
N VAL A 128 14.15 36.03 -5.42
CA VAL A 128 15.34 36.90 -5.44
C VAL A 128 16.56 36.07 -5.08
N VAL A 129 17.54 36.05 -5.97
CA VAL A 129 18.82 35.35 -5.77
C VAL A 129 19.86 36.37 -5.36
N TYR A 130 20.47 36.19 -4.19
CA TYR A 130 21.52 37.05 -3.66
C TYR A 130 22.87 36.32 -3.62
N SER A 131 23.92 36.98 -4.08
CA SER A 131 25.30 36.48 -4.06
C SER A 131 26.13 37.22 -3.00
N TRP A 132 26.62 36.47 -1.99
CA TRP A 132 27.46 37.03 -0.94
C TRP A 132 28.77 37.63 -1.49
N LYS A 133 29.39 36.94 -2.44
CA LYS A 133 30.68 37.32 -3.04
C LYS A 133 30.60 38.61 -3.84
N SER A 134 29.60 38.71 -4.73
CA SER A 134 29.44 39.88 -5.61
C SER A 134 28.65 41.02 -4.97
N ARG A 135 27.94 40.75 -3.86
CA ARG A 135 27.03 41.69 -3.18
C ARG A 135 25.93 42.22 -4.08
N LYS A 136 25.46 41.38 -4.99
CA LYS A 136 24.37 41.69 -5.93
C LYS A 136 23.25 40.68 -5.77
N SER A 137 22.05 41.12 -6.13
CA SER A 137 20.89 40.25 -6.30
C SER A 137 20.21 40.49 -7.63
N TRP A 138 19.37 39.55 -8.04
CA TRP A 138 18.48 39.66 -9.20
C TRP A 138 17.19 38.87 -8.94
N LEU A 139 16.13 39.30 -9.61
CA LEU A 139 14.83 38.64 -9.58
C LEU A 139 14.78 37.54 -10.65
N VAL A 140 14.18 36.40 -10.28
CA VAL A 140 13.85 35.28 -11.16
C VAL A 140 12.35 35.06 -11.10
N LYS A 141 11.70 35.03 -12.26
CA LYS A 141 10.26 34.79 -12.39
C LYS A 141 10.01 33.48 -13.14
N HIS A 142 9.09 32.68 -12.64
CA HIS A 142 8.64 31.45 -13.28
C HIS A 142 7.19 31.14 -12.91
N ARG A 143 6.45 30.45 -13.79
CA ARG A 143 5.04 30.11 -13.56
C ARG A 143 4.83 29.18 -12.37
N PHE A 144 5.78 28.30 -12.08
CA PHE A 144 5.73 27.39 -10.92
C PHE A 144 5.87 28.08 -9.56
N PHE A 145 6.18 29.39 -9.53
CA PHE A 145 6.15 30.17 -8.28
C PHE A 145 4.74 30.65 -7.92
N GLN A 146 3.81 30.64 -8.88
CA GLN A 146 2.45 31.15 -8.69
C GLN A 146 1.60 30.16 -7.88
N PRO A 147 0.62 30.64 -7.09
CA PRO A 147 -0.36 29.78 -6.45
C PRO A 147 -1.17 28.99 -7.48
N ASP A 148 -1.70 27.84 -7.06
CA ASP A 148 -2.63 27.02 -7.82
C ASP A 148 -4.08 27.35 -7.38
N PRO A 149 -4.94 27.87 -8.27
CA PRO A 149 -6.33 28.20 -7.95
C PRO A 149 -7.15 27.04 -7.39
N GLN A 150 -6.76 25.79 -7.64
CA GLN A 150 -7.44 24.62 -7.07
C GLN A 150 -7.03 24.31 -5.63
N SER A 151 -6.03 25.01 -5.09
CA SER A 151 -5.41 24.74 -3.77
C SER A 151 -5.40 25.98 -2.86
N GLU A 152 -6.25 26.97 -3.11
CA GLU A 152 -6.32 28.22 -2.33
C GLU A 152 -7.20 28.11 -1.08
N GLU A 153 -8.01 27.05 -0.97
CA GLU A 153 -8.81 26.77 0.22
C GLU A 153 -7.99 26.04 1.28
N PHE A 154 -8.04 26.58 2.50
CA PHE A 154 -7.44 25.97 3.68
C PHE A 154 -8.53 25.66 4.69
N ASN A 155 -8.38 24.52 5.36
CA ASN A 155 -9.18 24.14 6.52
C ASN A 155 -8.24 23.56 7.56
N VAL A 156 -7.83 24.41 8.51
CA VAL A 156 -6.86 24.06 9.53
C VAL A 156 -7.57 23.99 10.87
N SER A 157 -7.71 22.77 11.39
CA SER A 157 -8.31 22.50 12.71
C SER A 157 -9.70 23.14 12.89
N GLY A 158 -10.52 23.13 11.83
CA GLY A 158 -11.90 23.64 11.84
C GLY A 158 -12.05 25.11 11.46
N ILE A 159 -10.95 25.81 11.14
CA ILE A 159 -10.97 27.18 10.63
C ILE A 159 -10.73 27.15 9.12
N SER A 160 -11.76 27.54 8.37
CA SER A 160 -11.70 27.67 6.92
C SER A 160 -11.34 29.09 6.49
N PHE A 161 -10.40 29.22 5.55
CA PHE A 161 -9.97 30.50 4.99
C PHE A 161 -9.38 30.29 3.59
N HIS A 162 -9.16 31.40 2.86
CA HIS A 162 -8.61 31.38 1.51
C HIS A 162 -7.32 32.21 1.45
N TRP A 163 -6.24 31.62 0.94
CA TRP A 163 -4.98 32.31 0.66
C TRP A 163 -4.51 32.03 -0.76
N THR A 164 -3.92 33.04 -1.39
CA THR A 164 -3.39 33.00 -2.76
C THR A 164 -1.86 33.10 -2.75
N ASP A 165 -1.23 32.39 -1.82
CA ASP A 165 0.17 32.60 -1.47
C ASP A 165 1.10 31.83 -2.40
N GLY A 166 2.06 32.55 -2.98
CA GLY A 166 3.05 32.06 -3.94
C GLY A 166 4.22 31.30 -3.31
N LEU A 167 5.38 31.39 -3.97
CA LEU A 167 6.62 30.68 -3.59
C LEU A 167 6.93 30.83 -2.09
N PHE A 168 7.00 29.71 -1.39
CA PHE A 168 7.17 29.72 0.05
C PHE A 168 8.15 28.64 0.53
N GLY A 169 7.83 27.36 0.36
CA GLY A 169 8.73 26.26 0.74
C GLY A 169 9.92 26.15 -0.22
N MET A 170 11.14 26.17 0.30
CA MET A 170 12.37 26.03 -0.49
C MET A 170 13.44 25.24 0.26
N SER A 171 14.10 24.32 -0.44
CA SER A 171 15.18 23.48 0.10
C SER A 171 16.30 23.28 -0.91
N ILE A 172 17.54 23.23 -0.44
CA ILE A 172 18.74 23.09 -1.27
C ILE A 172 19.34 21.70 -1.09
N ALA A 173 19.51 20.97 -2.20
CA ALA A 173 20.16 19.67 -2.24
C ALA A 173 21.46 19.71 -3.05
N PRO A 174 22.60 19.29 -2.48
CA PRO A 174 23.87 19.26 -3.20
C PRO A 174 23.82 18.35 -4.43
N SER A 175 24.47 18.79 -5.51
CA SER A 175 24.70 18.00 -6.73
C SER A 175 26.19 17.80 -6.98
N ASN A 176 26.55 16.77 -7.76
CA ASN A 176 27.93 16.39 -8.03
C ASN A 176 28.67 17.34 -8.98
N ASP A 177 27.97 18.29 -9.62
CA ASP A 177 28.49 19.22 -10.61
C ASP A 177 28.93 20.57 -10.02
N GLY A 178 29.01 20.68 -8.68
CA GLY A 178 29.42 21.90 -7.98
C GLY A 178 28.30 22.93 -7.79
N TYR A 179 27.06 22.56 -8.12
CA TYR A 179 25.84 23.32 -7.89
C TYR A 179 24.88 22.51 -6.99
N SER A 180 23.66 22.99 -6.84
CA SER A 180 22.59 22.31 -6.12
C SER A 180 21.33 22.18 -6.99
N VAL A 181 20.43 21.33 -6.53
CA VAL A 181 19.03 21.34 -6.94
C VAL A 181 18.23 22.03 -5.83
N MET A 182 17.48 23.06 -6.21
CA MET A 182 16.47 23.64 -5.33
C MET A 182 15.16 22.87 -5.52
N TYR A 183 14.61 22.34 -4.44
CA TYR A 183 13.23 21.85 -4.36
C TYR A 183 12.36 22.96 -3.79
N PHE A 184 11.21 23.23 -4.41
CA PHE A 184 10.36 24.34 -4.00
C PHE A 184 8.89 24.15 -4.32
N HIS A 185 8.05 24.90 -3.61
CA HIS A 185 6.61 24.95 -3.85
C HIS A 185 5.97 26.27 -3.39
N PRO A 186 4.89 26.71 -4.05
CA PRO A 186 3.98 27.72 -3.50
C PRO A 186 3.26 27.21 -2.25
N LEU A 187 2.88 28.11 -1.33
CA LEU A 187 2.08 27.74 -0.15
C LEU A 187 0.69 27.25 -0.58
N SER A 188 0.01 28.00 -1.46
CA SER A 188 -1.27 27.62 -2.04
C SER A 188 -1.08 26.69 -3.23
N SER A 189 -0.41 25.56 -3.02
CA SER A 189 -0.24 24.50 -4.02
C SER A 189 0.07 23.15 -3.36
N THR A 190 -0.39 22.06 -3.98
CA THR A 190 0.00 20.70 -3.59
C THR A 190 1.22 20.20 -4.38
N MET A 191 1.68 20.95 -5.37
CA MET A 191 2.75 20.52 -6.27
C MET A 191 4.14 20.77 -5.68
N GLU A 192 5.09 19.92 -6.04
CA GLU A 192 6.53 20.10 -5.79
C GLU A 192 7.27 20.28 -7.10
N TYR A 193 8.23 21.20 -7.11
CA TYR A 193 9.03 21.54 -8.27
C TYR A 193 10.52 21.47 -7.95
N SER A 194 11.34 21.42 -9.00
CA SER A 194 12.79 21.54 -8.86
C SER A 194 13.43 22.36 -9.96
N VAL A 195 14.57 22.96 -9.64
CA VAL A 195 15.43 23.69 -10.58
C VAL A 195 16.89 23.61 -10.14
N SER A 196 17.82 23.57 -11.08
CA SER A 196 19.25 23.64 -10.76
C SER A 196 19.67 25.07 -10.40
N THR A 197 20.46 25.23 -9.33
CA THR A 197 21.04 26.52 -8.95
C THR A 197 22.05 27.01 -9.99
N LYS A 198 22.56 26.14 -10.87
CA LYS A 198 23.35 26.54 -12.04
C LYS A 198 22.62 27.52 -12.95
N ILE A 199 21.31 27.40 -13.06
CA ILE A 199 20.45 28.31 -13.82
C ILE A 199 20.15 29.55 -13.00
N LEU A 200 19.77 29.37 -11.72
CA LEU A 200 19.40 30.48 -10.83
C LEU A 200 20.55 31.48 -10.58
N ARG A 201 21.79 30.98 -10.56
CA ARG A 201 23.01 31.79 -10.30
C ARG A 201 23.42 32.67 -11.48
N ASP A 202 22.87 32.44 -12.67
CA ASP A 202 23.17 33.18 -13.88
C ASP A 202 21.95 34.04 -14.27
N PRO A 203 21.98 35.37 -14.06
CA PRO A 203 20.82 36.23 -14.27
C PRO A 203 20.32 36.24 -15.72
N GLU A 204 21.22 36.08 -16.70
CA GLU A 204 20.86 36.05 -18.13
C GLU A 204 20.11 34.76 -18.46
N ARG A 205 20.59 33.62 -17.93
CA ARG A 205 19.93 32.32 -18.15
C ARG A 205 18.63 32.20 -17.35
N ALA A 206 18.60 32.72 -16.12
CA ALA A 206 17.44 32.67 -15.25
C ALA A 206 16.26 33.48 -15.81
N ASN A 207 16.51 34.54 -16.60
CA ASN A 207 15.47 35.38 -17.20
C ASN A 207 15.30 35.15 -18.72
N SER A 208 15.99 34.16 -19.29
CA SER A 208 15.80 33.77 -20.68
C SER A 208 14.40 33.17 -20.91
N PRO A 209 13.75 33.44 -22.06
CA PRO A 209 12.49 32.77 -22.44
C PRO A 209 12.57 31.24 -22.45
N ASP A 210 13.76 30.67 -22.65
CA ASP A 210 13.98 29.22 -22.69
C ASP A 210 14.06 28.58 -21.29
N ASN A 211 14.08 29.38 -20.21
CA ASN A 211 14.21 28.88 -18.83
C ASN A 211 13.10 27.91 -18.43
N PHE A 212 11.95 27.92 -19.11
CA PHE A 212 10.80 27.08 -18.80
C PHE A 212 11.12 25.58 -18.84
N LYS A 213 12.07 25.17 -19.68
CA LYS A 213 12.51 23.76 -19.79
C LYS A 213 13.47 23.33 -18.67
N GLU A 214 14.03 24.29 -17.94
CA GLU A 214 15.00 24.03 -16.86
C GLU A 214 14.30 23.74 -15.52
N PHE A 215 13.08 24.24 -15.35
CA PHE A 215 12.23 23.94 -14.21
C PHE A 215 11.45 22.64 -14.43
N ARG A 216 11.36 21.79 -13.41
CA ARG A 216 10.68 20.50 -13.48
C ARG A 216 9.58 20.39 -12.44
N ALA A 217 8.38 20.06 -12.89
CA ALA A 217 7.32 19.58 -12.01
C ALA A 217 7.60 18.14 -11.60
N LEU A 218 7.62 17.87 -10.29
CA LEU A 218 7.95 16.55 -9.76
C LEU A 218 6.68 15.72 -9.53
N GLY A 219 5.64 16.35 -8.98
CA GLY A 219 4.37 15.69 -8.66
C GLY A 219 3.60 16.46 -7.58
N SER A 220 2.58 15.82 -7.02
CA SER A 220 1.71 16.39 -5.98
C SER A 220 1.88 15.66 -4.64
N ARG A 221 1.70 16.40 -3.55
CA ARG A 221 1.55 15.92 -2.16
C ARG A 221 0.13 15.44 -1.85
N GLY A 222 -0.74 15.36 -2.85
CA GLY A 222 -2.11 14.86 -2.76
C GLY A 222 -3.13 15.90 -2.33
N HIS A 223 -4.36 15.44 -2.13
CA HIS A 223 -5.46 16.28 -1.68
C HIS A 223 -5.12 16.93 -0.32
N ASN A 224 -5.36 18.24 -0.20
CA ASN A 224 -5.01 19.05 0.97
C ASN A 224 -3.50 19.03 1.34
N GLY A 225 -2.63 18.73 0.37
CA GLY A 225 -1.18 18.66 0.54
C GLY A 225 -0.44 20.02 0.49
N GLN A 226 -1.12 21.14 0.77
CA GLN A 226 -0.47 22.45 0.89
C GLN A 226 0.59 22.42 1.99
N SER A 227 1.71 23.09 1.74
CA SER A 227 2.88 23.00 2.61
C SER A 227 3.49 24.36 2.88
N SER A 228 3.77 24.63 4.16
CA SER A 228 4.36 25.89 4.62
C SER A 228 5.88 25.94 4.46
N VAL A 229 6.55 24.83 4.63
CA VAL A 229 8.02 24.83 4.61
C VAL A 229 8.52 23.45 4.20
N SER A 230 9.69 23.45 3.58
CA SER A 230 10.48 22.24 3.40
C SER A 230 11.91 22.45 3.89
N PHE A 231 12.56 21.36 4.28
CA PHE A 231 13.96 21.35 4.64
C PHE A 231 14.59 20.02 4.27
N LEU A 232 15.74 20.05 3.59
CA LEU A 232 16.52 18.86 3.30
C LEU A 232 17.48 18.54 4.45
N ASP A 233 17.42 17.32 4.97
CA ASP A 233 18.43 16.81 5.87
C ASP A 233 19.72 16.47 5.09
N PRO A 234 20.84 17.16 5.33
CA PRO A 234 22.09 16.84 4.65
C PRO A 234 22.64 15.46 5.02
N ASN A 235 22.28 14.90 6.19
CA ASN A 235 22.82 13.63 6.66
C ASN A 235 22.13 12.43 5.97
N THR A 236 20.80 12.47 5.85
CA THR A 236 20.02 11.38 5.24
C THR A 236 19.68 11.62 3.76
N GLY A 237 19.77 12.87 3.31
CA GLY A 237 19.34 13.28 1.97
C GLY A 237 17.82 13.27 1.81
N VAL A 238 17.07 13.33 2.91
CA VAL A 238 15.60 13.30 2.92
C VAL A 238 15.06 14.73 3.00
N LEU A 239 14.07 15.04 2.17
CA LEU A 239 13.33 16.29 2.19
C LEU A 239 12.15 16.13 3.14
N PHE A 240 12.09 16.95 4.18
CA PHE A 240 10.98 17.06 5.11
C PHE A 240 10.12 18.25 4.72
N TYR A 241 8.80 18.17 4.87
CA TYR A 241 7.89 19.28 4.61
C TYR A 241 6.68 19.25 5.54
N ALA A 242 6.13 20.45 5.77
CA ALA A 242 5.09 20.72 6.76
C ALA A 242 3.72 20.90 6.08
N LEU A 243 2.86 19.89 6.16
CA LEU A 243 1.53 19.84 5.55
C LEU A 243 0.52 20.54 6.46
N THR A 244 0.15 21.77 6.10
CA THR A 244 -0.64 22.67 6.97
C THR A 244 -2.08 22.20 7.15
N ASN A 245 -2.78 21.87 6.06
CA ASN A 245 -4.17 21.38 6.13
C ASN A 245 -4.31 19.99 6.76
N LEU A 246 -3.21 19.23 6.84
CA LEU A 246 -3.20 17.87 7.40
C LEU A 246 -2.68 17.82 8.83
N ASN A 247 -2.28 18.95 9.41
CA ASN A 247 -1.67 19.01 10.75
C ASN A 247 -0.49 18.03 10.88
N ALA A 248 0.38 17.98 9.86
CA ALA A 248 1.37 16.91 9.74
C ALA A 248 2.74 17.36 9.21
N ILE A 249 3.77 16.61 9.57
CA ILE A 249 5.09 16.63 8.93
C ILE A 249 5.23 15.35 8.12
N ALA A 250 5.64 15.52 6.87
CA ALA A 250 5.92 14.42 5.95
C ALA A 250 7.35 14.51 5.40
N CYS A 251 7.76 13.48 4.70
CA CYS A 251 9.07 13.40 4.07
C CYS A 251 9.03 12.71 2.71
N TRP A 252 10.07 12.95 1.92
CA TRP A 252 10.33 12.31 0.66
C TRP A 252 11.83 12.31 0.37
N LYS A 253 12.33 11.24 -0.26
CA LYS A 253 13.73 11.14 -0.65
C LYS A 253 13.89 11.54 -2.12
N PRO A 254 14.68 12.56 -2.47
CA PRO A 254 14.67 13.09 -3.84
C PRO A 254 15.16 12.19 -4.96
N ARG A 255 15.77 11.04 -4.63
CA ARG A 255 16.13 10.01 -5.61
C ARG A 255 14.92 9.17 -6.06
N ASN A 256 13.83 9.22 -5.32
CA ASN A 256 12.60 8.49 -5.63
C ASN A 256 11.69 9.37 -6.49
N THR A 257 10.79 8.77 -7.27
CA THR A 257 9.76 9.54 -7.96
C THR A 257 8.87 10.27 -6.94
N PHE A 258 8.48 11.51 -7.21
CA PHE A 258 7.62 12.30 -6.31
C PHE A 258 6.15 11.87 -6.49
N THR A 259 5.78 10.74 -5.88
CA THR A 259 4.41 10.21 -5.84
C THR A 259 3.96 10.05 -4.39
N LEU A 260 2.65 10.02 -4.15
CA LEU A 260 2.09 9.84 -2.81
C LEU A 260 2.65 8.60 -2.09
N HIS A 261 2.84 7.50 -2.81
CA HIS A 261 3.39 6.25 -2.25
C HIS A 261 4.86 6.33 -1.82
N GLN A 262 5.61 7.30 -2.34
CA GLN A 262 7.03 7.53 -2.00
C GLN A 262 7.20 8.61 -0.92
N GLN A 263 6.10 9.23 -0.50
CA GLN A 263 6.04 10.18 0.60
C GLN A 263 5.70 9.44 1.89
N GLY A 264 6.24 9.88 3.02
CA GLY A 264 5.99 9.27 4.32
C GLY A 264 5.56 10.31 5.35
N PHE A 265 4.46 10.08 6.04
CA PHE A 265 4.09 10.88 7.22
C PHE A 265 4.98 10.50 8.40
N ILE A 266 5.53 11.51 9.05
CA ILE A 266 6.44 11.35 10.19
C ILE A 266 5.72 11.65 11.51
N TYR A 267 4.89 12.68 11.51
CA TYR A 267 4.14 13.08 12.69
C TYR A 267 2.88 13.82 12.28
N GLN A 268 1.72 13.41 12.79
CA GLN A 268 0.44 14.05 12.55
C GLN A 268 -0.35 14.14 13.85
N ASN A 269 -0.80 15.35 14.21
CA ASN A 269 -1.54 15.55 15.45
C ASN A 269 -2.34 16.86 15.43
N SER A 270 -3.66 16.78 15.61
CA SER A 270 -4.55 17.94 15.57
C SER A 270 -4.48 18.86 16.80
N ILE A 271 -3.72 18.50 17.83
CA ILE A 271 -3.53 19.32 19.05
C ILE A 271 -2.15 19.98 19.03
N THR A 272 -1.11 19.19 18.77
CA THR A 272 0.29 19.65 18.85
C THR A 272 0.84 20.19 17.53
N MET A 273 0.17 19.92 16.40
CA MET A 273 0.62 20.26 15.05
C MET A 273 -0.45 21.04 14.27
N VAL A 274 -1.16 21.97 14.91
CA VAL A 274 -2.29 22.72 14.32
C VAL A 274 -1.87 23.49 13.07
N PHE A 275 -0.82 24.30 13.12
CA PHE A 275 -0.27 24.92 11.92
C PHE A 275 1.27 24.82 11.99
N PRO A 276 1.89 23.81 11.36
CA PRO A 276 3.35 23.72 11.31
C PRO A 276 3.87 24.85 10.42
N ASN A 277 4.48 25.88 11.00
CA ASN A 277 4.83 27.12 10.30
C ASN A 277 6.31 27.14 9.84
N ASP A 278 7.20 26.54 10.64
CA ASP A 278 8.63 26.46 10.33
C ASP A 278 9.22 25.11 10.73
N LEU A 279 10.27 24.68 10.01
CA LEU A 279 10.92 23.38 10.17
C LEU A 279 12.41 23.53 9.87
N LYS A 280 13.25 23.04 10.78
CA LYS A 280 14.72 23.05 10.63
C LYS A 280 15.35 21.75 11.06
N ILE A 281 16.48 21.41 10.45
CA ILE A 281 17.31 20.28 10.87
C ILE A 281 18.68 20.81 11.26
N ASP A 282 19.08 20.52 12.51
CA ASP A 282 20.36 20.95 13.06
C ASP A 282 21.52 20.03 12.60
N GLN A 283 22.76 20.40 12.94
CA GLN A 283 23.95 19.64 12.56
C GLN A 283 24.02 18.25 13.22
N ASN A 284 23.32 18.07 14.35
CA ASN A 284 23.23 16.78 15.04
C ASN A 284 22.17 15.87 14.42
N GLY A 285 21.42 16.35 13.41
CA GLY A 285 20.35 15.62 12.76
C GLY A 285 19.05 15.61 13.56
N ASN A 286 18.83 16.57 14.46
CA ASN A 286 17.52 16.76 15.09
C ASN A 286 16.62 17.63 14.21
N ILE A 287 15.38 17.21 14.04
CA ILE A 287 14.32 18.00 13.43
C ILE A 287 13.66 18.86 14.49
N TRP A 288 13.50 20.15 14.18
CA TRP A 288 12.85 21.17 14.99
C TRP A 288 11.66 21.72 14.22
N VAL A 289 10.48 21.72 14.84
CA VAL A 289 9.24 22.18 14.20
C VAL A 289 8.58 23.23 15.07
N LEU A 290 8.31 24.39 14.50
CA LEU A 290 7.45 25.41 15.10
C LEU A 290 6.02 25.15 14.65
N SER A 291 5.15 24.75 15.57
CA SER A 291 3.71 24.70 15.34
C SER A 291 3.02 25.79 16.14
N ASP A 292 2.26 26.62 15.46
CA ASP A 292 1.46 27.67 16.06
C ASP A 292 -0.03 27.48 15.72
N ARG A 293 -0.85 28.46 16.14
CA ARG A 293 -2.27 28.54 15.82
C ARG A 293 -2.55 29.78 14.97
N LEU A 294 -1.74 30.01 13.93
CA LEU A 294 -1.86 31.18 13.05
C LEU A 294 -3.29 31.41 12.52
N PRO A 295 -4.02 30.39 12.01
CA PRO A 295 -5.41 30.59 11.59
C PRO A 295 -6.34 31.05 12.72
N THR A 296 -6.15 30.53 13.94
CA THR A 296 -6.93 30.95 15.11
C THR A 296 -6.59 32.39 15.52
N PHE A 297 -5.32 32.78 15.41
CA PHE A 297 -4.89 34.15 15.66
C PHE A 297 -5.49 35.15 14.66
N MET A 298 -5.58 34.76 13.38
CA MET A 298 -6.07 35.63 12.30
C MET A 298 -7.59 35.72 12.23
N TYR A 299 -8.29 34.60 12.45
CA TYR A 299 -9.73 34.49 12.14
C TYR A 299 -10.60 34.18 13.36
N ALA A 300 -10.00 33.96 14.53
CA ALA A 300 -10.69 33.68 15.77
C ALA A 300 -9.98 34.37 16.95
N ARG A 301 -10.01 33.76 18.13
CA ARG A 301 -9.34 34.26 19.33
C ARG A 301 -8.51 33.15 19.95
N LEU A 302 -7.24 33.42 20.21
CA LEU A 302 -6.37 32.52 20.97
C LEU A 302 -6.86 32.39 22.42
N ASP A 303 -6.78 31.18 22.97
CA ASP A 303 -7.07 30.91 24.38
C ASP A 303 -5.78 31.06 25.19
N PRO A 304 -5.66 32.07 26.07
CA PRO A 304 -4.46 32.27 26.88
C PRO A 304 -4.21 31.15 27.89
N GLU A 305 -5.21 30.34 28.22
CA GLU A 305 -5.09 29.21 29.15
C GLU A 305 -4.63 27.91 28.46
N ASP A 306 -4.45 27.92 27.14
CA ASP A 306 -3.94 26.80 26.34
C ASP A 306 -2.58 27.13 25.69
N TYR A 307 -1.87 26.09 25.26
CA TYR A 307 -0.61 26.23 24.54
C TYR A 307 -0.87 26.61 23.07
N ASN A 308 -0.65 27.88 22.74
CA ASN A 308 -0.86 28.42 21.38
C ASN A 308 0.35 28.25 20.45
N PHE A 309 1.55 28.13 21.02
CA PHE A 309 2.82 28.00 20.28
C PHE A 309 3.61 26.83 20.84
N ARG A 310 4.18 26.01 19.96
CA ARG A 310 4.95 24.81 20.31
C ARG A 310 6.21 24.73 19.46
N ILE A 311 7.33 24.43 20.12
CA ILE A 311 8.56 23.99 19.46
C ILE A 311 8.71 22.50 19.78
N LEU A 312 8.61 21.67 18.75
CA LEU A 312 8.75 20.23 18.85
C LEU A 312 10.14 19.81 18.34
N MET A 313 10.75 18.83 18.98
CA MET A 313 12.06 18.31 18.61
C MET A 313 12.04 16.77 18.57
N GLY A 314 12.76 16.19 17.62
CA GLY A 314 13.03 14.75 17.58
C GLY A 314 14.26 14.44 16.72
N SER A 315 14.72 13.19 16.72
CA SER A 315 15.77 12.76 15.80
C SER A 315 15.20 12.59 14.40
N ALA A 316 15.74 13.29 13.40
CA ALA A 316 15.29 13.16 12.01
C ALA A 316 15.46 11.72 11.50
N LYS A 317 16.56 11.05 11.89
CA LYS A 317 16.84 9.65 11.53
C LYS A 317 15.85 8.68 12.16
N GLU A 318 15.53 8.82 13.44
CA GLU A 318 14.54 7.95 14.08
C GLU A 318 13.14 8.21 13.54
N ALA A 319 12.83 9.48 13.26
CA ALA A 319 11.56 9.90 12.72
C ALA A 319 11.27 9.32 11.31
N ILE A 320 12.30 8.92 10.57
CA ILE A 320 12.17 8.26 9.26
C ILE A 320 12.37 6.74 9.28
N ARG A 321 12.65 6.13 10.45
CA ARG A 321 13.16 4.75 10.56
C ARG A 321 12.26 3.67 9.94
N ASP A 322 10.96 3.93 9.92
CA ASP A 322 9.94 3.06 9.34
C ASP A 322 9.14 3.77 8.23
N THR A 323 9.60 4.94 7.81
CA THR A 323 8.97 5.71 6.73
C THR A 323 9.67 5.44 5.40
N LYS A 324 8.96 5.71 4.31
CA LYS A 324 9.51 5.62 2.95
C LYS A 324 10.70 6.56 2.71
N GLY A 325 10.86 7.58 3.55
CA GLY A 325 11.96 8.55 3.48
C GLY A 325 13.34 7.94 3.70
N GLU A 326 13.51 6.90 4.51
CA GLU A 326 14.84 6.34 4.81
C GLU A 326 15.38 5.38 3.75
N LYS A 327 14.50 4.60 3.09
CA LYS A 327 14.89 3.37 2.36
C LYS A 327 15.97 3.63 1.30
N ASN A 328 17.21 3.25 1.60
CA ASN A 328 18.20 2.87 0.59
C ASN A 328 17.81 1.49 0.06
N ASP A 329 18.09 1.24 -1.23
CA ASP A 329 17.90 -0.03 -1.94
C ASP A 329 18.57 -1.21 -1.19
N THR A 330 17.91 -1.72 -0.16
CA THR A 330 18.06 -3.10 0.30
C THR A 330 16.93 -3.88 -0.33
N MET A 331 17.28 -4.84 -1.19
CA MET A 331 16.35 -5.81 -1.77
C MET A 331 15.30 -6.31 -0.76
N GLY A 332 14.03 -6.17 -1.14
CA GLY A 332 13.01 -7.19 -0.89
C GLY A 332 12.17 -7.05 0.38
N LYS A 333 11.20 -6.13 0.39
CA LYS A 333 9.87 -6.42 0.94
C LYS A 333 8.83 -5.85 -0.02
N SER A 334 8.12 -6.72 -0.73
CA SER A 334 6.99 -6.35 -1.58
C SER A 334 5.91 -5.78 -0.67
N GLU A 335 5.45 -4.56 -0.89
CA GLU A 335 4.36 -3.94 -0.14
C GLU A 335 3.07 -4.00 -0.95
N SER A 336 1.95 -4.24 -0.28
CA SER A 336 0.64 -4.42 -0.94
C SER A 336 0.19 -3.09 -1.53
N SER A 337 -0.46 -3.13 -2.70
CA SER A 337 -1.21 -1.98 -3.20
C SER A 337 -2.48 -1.75 -2.40
N ILE A 338 -3.03 -2.76 -1.72
CA ILE A 338 -4.24 -2.63 -0.89
C ILE A 338 -3.87 -2.03 0.49
N PRO A 339 -4.38 -0.84 0.86
CA PRO A 339 -4.08 -0.23 2.16
C PRO A 339 -4.56 -1.12 3.32
N GLY A 340 -3.69 -1.31 4.31
CA GLY A 340 -3.96 -2.17 5.46
C GLY A 340 -3.43 -3.60 5.30
N PHE A 341 -3.13 -4.07 4.08
CA PHE A 341 -2.40 -5.32 3.90
C PHE A 341 -0.91 -5.11 4.21
N GLU A 342 -0.49 -5.52 5.40
CA GLU A 342 0.91 -5.52 5.81
C GLU A 342 1.70 -6.65 5.11
N ASN A 343 3.03 -6.54 5.14
CA ASN A 343 3.91 -7.60 4.65
C ASN A 343 3.66 -8.89 5.43
N PHE A 344 3.42 -9.98 4.71
CA PHE A 344 3.13 -11.27 5.31
C PHE A 344 4.40 -12.04 5.70
N PRO A 345 4.64 -12.36 6.99
CA PRO A 345 5.87 -13.04 7.42
C PRO A 345 6.09 -14.41 6.77
N GLY A 346 5.03 -15.12 6.38
CA GLY A 346 5.15 -16.41 5.70
C GLY A 346 5.87 -16.35 4.36
N ARG A 347 5.94 -15.18 3.70
CA ARG A 347 6.75 -14.98 2.48
C ARG A 347 8.25 -15.11 2.73
N GLU A 348 8.69 -14.75 3.93
CA GLU A 348 10.09 -14.74 4.36
C GLU A 348 10.55 -16.09 4.94
N ALA A 349 9.65 -17.08 4.97
CA ALA A 349 9.98 -18.42 5.44
C ALA A 349 11.02 -19.08 4.53
N LYS A 350 12.07 -19.67 5.15
CA LYS A 350 13.13 -20.40 4.43
C LYS A 350 12.58 -21.57 3.60
N VAL A 351 11.60 -22.28 4.15
CA VAL A 351 10.85 -23.33 3.47
C VAL A 351 9.39 -22.91 3.48
N LYS A 352 8.84 -22.66 2.30
CA LYS A 352 7.45 -22.25 2.13
C LYS A 352 6.57 -23.50 2.26
N THR A 353 5.88 -23.68 3.39
CA THR A 353 4.98 -24.80 3.69
C THR A 353 3.62 -24.27 4.19
N GLY A 354 2.60 -25.12 4.23
CA GLY A 354 1.33 -24.78 4.88
C GLY A 354 1.51 -24.45 6.37
N TYR A 355 2.39 -25.16 7.07
CA TYR A 355 2.73 -24.84 8.45
C TYR A 355 3.35 -23.44 8.58
N ALA A 356 4.34 -23.11 7.75
CA ALA A 356 4.98 -21.79 7.75
C ALA A 356 4.00 -20.65 7.44
N TYR A 357 3.00 -20.90 6.59
CA TYR A 357 1.89 -19.97 6.37
C TYR A 357 1.12 -19.71 7.68
N LEU A 358 0.68 -20.77 8.38
CA LEU A 358 -0.05 -20.61 9.64
C LEU A 358 0.80 -19.92 10.72
N GLU A 359 2.09 -20.21 10.80
CA GLU A 359 3.00 -19.51 11.71
C GLU A 359 3.13 -18.02 11.36
N GLY A 360 3.17 -17.68 10.06
CA GLY A 360 3.12 -16.31 9.60
C GLY A 360 1.83 -15.61 10.03
N ARG A 361 0.69 -16.29 9.91
CA ARG A 361 -0.63 -15.79 10.36
C ARG A 361 -0.67 -15.54 11.86
N ARG A 362 -0.19 -16.48 12.68
CA ARG A 362 -0.11 -16.34 14.14
C ARG A 362 0.67 -15.10 14.59
N GLN A 363 1.68 -14.70 13.83
CA GLN A 363 2.50 -13.52 14.15
C GLN A 363 1.77 -12.19 13.93
N VAL A 364 0.86 -12.12 12.95
CA VAL A 364 0.23 -10.84 12.53
C VAL A 364 -1.23 -10.71 12.94
N ASP A 365 -1.93 -11.82 13.11
CA ASP A 365 -3.39 -11.81 13.31
C ASP A 365 -3.82 -11.30 14.70
N GLY A 366 -2.90 -11.30 15.68
CA GLY A 366 -3.16 -10.80 17.04
C GLY A 366 -4.24 -11.59 17.78
N ALA A 367 -4.32 -12.91 17.55
CA ALA A 367 -5.34 -13.77 18.14
C ALA A 367 -4.96 -14.37 19.51
N GLU A 368 -3.76 -14.08 20.04
CA GLU A 368 -3.35 -14.42 21.42
C GLU A 368 -3.54 -15.91 21.78
N ASP A 369 -3.13 -16.83 20.89
CA ASP A 369 -3.33 -18.29 21.00
C ASP A 369 -4.80 -18.78 21.04
N LEU A 370 -5.75 -17.87 20.84
CA LEU A 370 -7.20 -18.11 20.71
C LEU A 370 -7.62 -18.04 19.23
N TRP A 371 -8.93 -18.08 18.96
CA TRP A 371 -9.49 -17.85 17.64
C TRP A 371 -10.09 -16.46 17.58
N ARG A 372 -9.65 -15.64 16.63
CA ARG A 372 -10.18 -14.28 16.43
C ARG A 372 -11.23 -14.27 15.33
N ILE A 373 -12.38 -13.65 15.58
CA ILE A 373 -13.40 -13.33 14.58
C ILE A 373 -13.82 -11.87 14.79
N GLY A 374 -13.53 -11.02 13.81
CA GLY A 374 -13.61 -9.57 13.95
C GLY A 374 -12.63 -9.08 15.02
N ASN A 375 -13.14 -8.35 16.01
CA ASN A 375 -12.35 -7.93 17.17
C ASN A 375 -12.53 -8.84 18.38
N SER A 376 -13.33 -9.90 18.28
CA SER A 376 -13.62 -10.79 19.41
C SER A 376 -12.72 -12.03 19.42
N LEU A 377 -12.27 -12.45 20.60
CA LEU A 377 -11.49 -13.66 20.84
C LEU A 377 -12.36 -14.76 21.48
N TYR A 378 -12.22 -15.98 20.96
CA TYR A 378 -13.00 -17.15 21.34
C TYR A 378 -12.12 -18.32 21.74
N ASP A 379 -12.55 -19.11 22.73
CA ASP A 379 -11.96 -20.43 23.03
C ASP A 379 -12.82 -21.55 22.41
N LEU A 380 -12.33 -22.09 21.30
CA LEU A 380 -13.01 -23.15 20.54
C LEU A 380 -12.41 -24.55 20.80
N GLU A 381 -11.44 -24.68 21.70
CA GLU A 381 -10.70 -25.94 21.92
C GLU A 381 -11.66 -27.09 22.31
N GLY A 382 -12.53 -26.84 23.28
CA GLY A 382 -13.53 -27.81 23.73
C GLY A 382 -14.59 -28.14 22.67
N PHE A 383 -14.84 -27.21 21.74
CA PHE A 383 -15.81 -27.35 20.67
C PHE A 383 -15.25 -28.09 19.44
N ALA A 384 -13.93 -28.08 19.22
CA ALA A 384 -13.28 -28.62 18.02
C ALA A 384 -13.80 -30.02 17.62
N LYS A 385 -13.89 -30.94 18.57
CA LYS A 385 -14.36 -32.32 18.33
C LYS A 385 -15.85 -32.45 17.96
N PHE A 386 -16.65 -31.43 18.25
CA PHE A 386 -18.08 -31.38 17.97
C PHE A 386 -18.43 -30.53 16.75
N HIS A 387 -17.43 -29.87 16.16
CA HIS A 387 -17.63 -29.03 15.00
C HIS A 387 -18.17 -29.85 13.82
N PRO A 388 -19.33 -29.49 13.23
CA PRO A 388 -19.94 -30.27 12.16
C PRO A 388 -19.05 -30.42 10.92
N GLY A 389 -18.20 -29.43 10.64
CA GLY A 389 -17.21 -29.45 9.55
C GLY A 389 -15.93 -30.23 9.86
N GLY A 390 -15.80 -30.82 11.04
CA GLY A 390 -14.59 -31.55 11.47
C GLY A 390 -13.68 -30.70 12.37
N ALA A 391 -12.85 -31.39 13.15
CA ALA A 391 -11.99 -30.79 14.17
C ALA A 391 -10.69 -30.20 13.61
N GLU A 392 -10.24 -30.66 12.43
CA GLU A 392 -8.96 -30.26 11.84
C GLU A 392 -8.91 -28.76 11.55
N TRP A 393 -9.97 -28.20 10.95
CA TRP A 393 -10.09 -26.76 10.67
C TRP A 393 -9.85 -25.89 11.91
N ILE A 394 -10.50 -26.23 13.03
CA ILE A 394 -10.38 -25.48 14.28
C ILE A 394 -8.97 -25.65 14.87
N ARG A 395 -8.41 -26.87 14.86
CA ARG A 395 -7.08 -27.12 15.42
C ARG A 395 -5.96 -26.43 14.64
N LEU A 396 -6.02 -26.44 13.31
CA LEU A 396 -5.01 -25.81 12.45
C LEU A 396 -4.98 -24.29 12.65
N THR A 397 -6.15 -23.67 12.77
CA THR A 397 -6.34 -22.21 12.84
C THR A 397 -6.28 -21.62 14.25
N LYS A 398 -5.89 -22.43 15.25
CA LYS A 398 -5.66 -21.90 16.60
C LYS A 398 -4.61 -20.81 16.55
N GLY A 399 -4.83 -19.68 17.23
CA GLY A 399 -3.91 -18.56 17.24
C GLY A 399 -3.95 -17.70 15.97
N THR A 400 -4.95 -17.85 15.10
CA THR A 400 -5.12 -17.01 13.90
C THR A 400 -6.45 -16.26 13.91
N ASP A 401 -6.55 -15.25 13.05
CA ASP A 401 -7.78 -14.57 12.70
C ASP A 401 -8.51 -15.39 11.62
N ILE A 402 -9.69 -15.88 11.96
CA ILE A 402 -10.50 -16.75 11.10
C ILE A 402 -11.74 -16.02 10.60
N THR A 403 -11.74 -14.68 10.55
CA THR A 403 -12.92 -13.89 10.13
C THR A 403 -13.40 -14.27 8.74
N GLU A 404 -12.54 -14.22 7.72
CA GLU A 404 -12.93 -14.56 6.34
C GLU A 404 -13.40 -16.03 6.25
N LEU A 405 -12.64 -16.95 6.85
CA LEU A 405 -12.99 -18.37 6.90
C LEU A 405 -14.36 -18.60 7.56
N PHE A 406 -14.61 -17.94 8.69
CA PHE A 406 -15.87 -18.03 9.42
C PHE A 406 -17.04 -17.54 8.55
N GLN A 407 -16.87 -16.42 7.86
CA GLN A 407 -17.92 -15.82 7.04
C GLN A 407 -18.25 -16.65 5.79
N THR A 408 -17.25 -17.22 5.15
CA THR A 408 -17.36 -17.95 3.88
C THR A 408 -17.77 -19.41 4.06
N HIS A 409 -17.31 -20.07 5.12
CA HIS A 409 -17.59 -21.48 5.36
C HIS A 409 -18.92 -21.74 6.11
N HIS A 410 -19.51 -20.70 6.69
CA HIS A 410 -20.81 -20.81 7.37
C HIS A 410 -21.90 -20.04 6.62
N LEU A 411 -22.63 -20.75 5.74
CA LEU A 411 -23.72 -20.14 4.96
C LEU A 411 -24.98 -19.80 5.78
N THR A 412 -25.14 -20.34 6.98
CA THR A 412 -26.30 -20.12 7.86
C THR A 412 -25.90 -19.48 9.18
N ASP A 413 -26.84 -18.81 9.85
CA ASP A 413 -26.60 -18.15 11.14
C ASP A 413 -26.38 -19.11 12.32
N LYS A 414 -26.40 -20.43 12.12
CA LYS A 414 -26.25 -21.40 13.20
C LYS A 414 -24.94 -21.21 13.96
N ALA A 415 -23.83 -20.96 13.24
CA ALA A 415 -22.52 -20.74 13.85
C ALA A 415 -22.51 -19.42 14.65
N THR A 416 -22.99 -18.32 14.05
CA THR A 416 -23.08 -17.01 14.70
C THR A 416 -23.91 -17.05 15.99
N LYS A 417 -25.02 -17.79 16.01
CA LYS A 417 -25.87 -17.97 17.20
C LYS A 417 -25.21 -18.80 18.29
N LEU A 418 -24.27 -19.68 17.95
CA LEU A 418 -23.56 -20.53 18.91
C LEU A 418 -22.33 -19.82 19.51
N LEU A 419 -21.71 -18.95 18.71
CA LEU A 419 -20.42 -18.31 18.99
C LEU A 419 -20.32 -17.59 20.35
N PRO A 420 -21.36 -16.87 20.85
CA PRO A 420 -21.30 -16.19 22.15
C PRO A 420 -20.99 -17.10 23.34
N LYS A 421 -21.25 -18.41 23.24
CA LYS A 421 -20.94 -19.38 24.32
C LYS A 421 -19.44 -19.57 24.55
N TYR A 422 -18.61 -19.20 23.57
CA TYR A 422 -17.17 -19.40 23.57
C TYR A 422 -16.40 -18.08 23.64
N PHE A 423 -17.10 -16.95 23.75
CA PHE A 423 -16.50 -15.62 23.81
C PHE A 423 -15.69 -15.46 25.10
N ILE A 424 -14.47 -14.94 24.98
CA ILE A 424 -13.59 -14.65 26.11
C ILE A 424 -13.53 -13.14 26.36
N ARG A 425 -13.12 -12.37 25.36
CA ARG A 425 -12.96 -10.91 25.39
C ARG A 425 -12.73 -10.34 23.99
N GLU A 426 -12.76 -9.02 23.89
CA GLU A 426 -12.26 -8.30 22.70
C GLU A 426 -10.72 -8.31 22.68
N ALA A 427 -10.15 -8.37 21.49
CA ALA A 427 -8.74 -8.21 21.21
C ALA A 427 -8.31 -6.76 21.52
N VAL A 428 -7.14 -6.61 22.14
CA VAL A 428 -6.61 -5.28 22.51
C VAL A 428 -6.00 -4.54 21.32
N VAL A 429 -5.60 -5.27 20.28
CA VAL A 429 -5.06 -4.71 19.05
C VAL A 429 -6.13 -4.71 17.95
N PRO A 430 -6.26 -3.61 17.17
CA PRO A 430 -7.12 -3.59 16.00
C PRO A 430 -6.79 -4.71 15.02
N ARG A 431 -7.80 -5.12 14.26
CA ARG A 431 -7.63 -6.12 13.20
C ARG A 431 -6.68 -5.56 12.14
N LYS A 432 -5.78 -6.40 11.63
CA LYS A 432 -4.80 -6.00 10.62
C LYS A 432 -5.38 -5.98 9.21
N LEU A 433 -6.21 -6.96 8.86
CA LEU A 433 -6.83 -7.04 7.54
C LEU A 433 -8.01 -6.05 7.43
N PRO A 434 -8.07 -5.24 6.35
CA PRO A 434 -9.12 -4.22 6.15
C PRO A 434 -10.44 -4.81 5.63
N LEU A 435 -10.48 -6.12 5.33
CA LEU A 435 -11.60 -6.79 4.66
C LEU A 435 -12.88 -6.75 5.51
N THR A 436 -13.99 -6.49 4.85
CA THR A 436 -15.30 -6.27 5.47
C THR A 436 -16.34 -7.25 4.95
N PHE A 437 -17.34 -7.50 5.80
CA PHE A 437 -18.50 -8.35 5.53
C PHE A 437 -19.78 -7.60 5.93
N GLU A 438 -19.91 -6.36 5.45
CA GLU A 438 -21.03 -5.49 5.82
C GLU A 438 -22.38 -6.15 5.53
N PRO A 439 -23.42 -5.98 6.36
CA PRO A 439 -24.71 -6.64 6.16
C PRO A 439 -25.35 -6.33 4.80
N ASN A 440 -25.13 -5.12 4.29
CA ASN A 440 -25.60 -4.66 2.98
C ASN A 440 -24.50 -4.65 1.92
N GLY A 441 -23.32 -5.21 2.22
CA GLY A 441 -22.23 -5.42 1.27
C GLY A 441 -22.57 -6.46 0.21
N PHE A 442 -21.71 -6.58 -0.79
CA PHE A 442 -21.85 -7.49 -1.91
C PHE A 442 -21.91 -8.93 -1.41
N PHE A 443 -20.90 -9.38 -0.65
CA PHE A 443 -20.81 -10.77 -0.21
C PHE A 443 -22.02 -11.19 0.63
N SER A 444 -22.40 -10.38 1.63
CA SER A 444 -23.54 -10.65 2.51
C SER A 444 -24.87 -10.71 1.73
N THR A 445 -25.02 -9.87 0.71
CA THR A 445 -26.21 -9.86 -0.15
C THR A 445 -26.26 -11.11 -1.04
N PHE A 446 -25.13 -11.46 -1.66
CA PHE A 446 -25.02 -12.68 -2.47
C PHE A 446 -25.28 -13.93 -1.62
N LYS A 447 -24.65 -14.04 -0.44
CA LYS A 447 -24.81 -15.16 0.49
C LYS A 447 -26.27 -15.44 0.85
N ARG A 448 -27.07 -14.39 1.13
CA ARG A 448 -28.52 -14.54 1.39
C ARG A 448 -29.28 -15.11 0.19
N ARG A 449 -28.98 -14.64 -1.02
CA ARG A 449 -29.62 -15.12 -2.26
C ARG A 449 -29.19 -16.54 -2.62
N ALA A 450 -27.91 -16.86 -2.43
CA ALA A 450 -27.38 -18.21 -2.63
C ALA A 450 -28.03 -19.20 -1.67
N LEU A 451 -28.25 -18.82 -0.40
CA LEU A 451 -28.94 -19.68 0.57
C LEU A 451 -30.38 -20.02 0.14
N GLU A 452 -31.10 -19.04 -0.41
CA GLU A 452 -32.43 -19.26 -0.98
C GLU A 452 -32.39 -20.18 -2.22
N ALA A 453 -31.39 -20.01 -3.09
CA ALA A 453 -31.20 -20.87 -4.26
C ALA A 453 -30.85 -22.32 -3.90
N LEU A 454 -30.22 -22.55 -2.74
CA LEU A 454 -29.80 -23.86 -2.25
C LEU A 454 -30.82 -24.53 -1.33
N LYS A 455 -31.98 -23.91 -1.06
CA LYS A 455 -32.94 -24.38 -0.04
C LYS A 455 -33.49 -25.80 -0.28
N ASP A 456 -33.53 -26.22 -1.55
CA ASP A 456 -34.11 -27.50 -1.97
C ASP A 456 -33.06 -28.63 -2.07
N VAL A 457 -31.80 -28.35 -1.73
CA VAL A 457 -30.70 -29.34 -1.72
C VAL A 457 -29.99 -29.39 -0.37
N ASN A 458 -29.41 -30.54 -0.05
CA ASN A 458 -28.57 -30.66 1.14
C ASN A 458 -27.13 -30.23 0.83
N PHE A 459 -26.91 -28.93 0.71
CA PHE A 459 -25.60 -28.34 0.38
C PHE A 459 -24.52 -28.53 1.47
N HIS A 460 -24.86 -29.14 2.61
CA HIS A 460 -23.88 -29.55 3.63
C HIS A 460 -23.24 -30.92 3.36
N GLN A 461 -23.61 -31.58 2.25
CA GLN A 461 -23.06 -32.87 1.82
C GLN A 461 -22.66 -32.81 0.35
N PRO A 462 -21.65 -33.58 -0.07
CA PRO A 462 -21.31 -33.70 -1.48
C PRO A 462 -22.44 -34.37 -2.23
N SER A 463 -22.69 -33.93 -3.46
CA SER A 463 -23.80 -34.48 -4.25
C SER A 463 -23.51 -35.91 -4.70
N THR A 464 -24.57 -36.69 -4.91
CA THR A 464 -24.45 -38.05 -5.48
C THR A 464 -23.78 -38.02 -6.85
N LYS A 465 -24.06 -36.99 -7.67
CA LYS A 465 -23.46 -36.85 -9.00
C LYS A 465 -21.95 -36.64 -8.92
N THR A 466 -21.50 -35.74 -8.05
CA THR A 466 -20.08 -35.46 -7.82
C THR A 466 -19.36 -36.70 -7.28
N ASN A 467 -19.97 -37.41 -6.32
CA ASN A 467 -19.43 -38.67 -5.79
C ASN A 467 -19.23 -39.72 -6.89
N LEU A 468 -20.21 -39.92 -7.77
CA LEU A 468 -20.11 -40.89 -8.86
C LEU A 468 -19.02 -40.53 -9.86
N ILE A 469 -18.86 -39.25 -10.21
CA ILE A 469 -17.80 -38.80 -11.13
C ILE A 469 -16.43 -38.97 -10.48
N ALA A 470 -16.26 -38.56 -9.23
CA ALA A 470 -15.00 -38.69 -8.51
C ALA A 470 -14.58 -40.17 -8.35
N ASP A 471 -15.52 -41.05 -7.98
CA ASP A 471 -15.26 -42.48 -7.83
C ASP A 471 -14.94 -43.15 -9.18
N PHE A 472 -15.60 -42.71 -10.26
CA PHE A 472 -15.31 -43.17 -11.61
C PHE A 472 -13.89 -42.77 -12.06
N LEU A 473 -13.51 -41.51 -11.82
CA LEU A 473 -12.17 -41.01 -12.14
C LEU A 473 -11.10 -41.74 -11.33
N PHE A 474 -11.31 -41.90 -10.01
CA PHE A 474 -10.40 -42.65 -9.15
C PHE A 474 -10.22 -44.09 -9.63
N THR A 475 -11.33 -44.80 -9.86
CA THR A 475 -11.29 -46.20 -10.33
C THR A 475 -10.61 -46.31 -11.70
N SER A 476 -10.87 -45.36 -12.60
CA SER A 476 -10.21 -45.29 -13.91
C SER A 476 -8.69 -45.08 -13.74
N SER A 477 -8.27 -44.15 -12.88
CA SER A 477 -6.86 -43.91 -12.58
C SER A 477 -6.15 -45.18 -12.07
N LEU A 478 -6.81 -45.98 -11.24
CA LEU A 478 -6.25 -47.27 -10.78
C LEU A 478 -6.11 -48.28 -11.93
N ILE A 479 -7.18 -48.48 -12.71
CA ILE A 479 -7.19 -49.43 -13.83
C ILE A 479 -6.12 -49.07 -14.86
N PHE A 480 -6.01 -47.79 -15.21
CA PHE A 480 -5.05 -47.33 -16.20
C PHE A 480 -3.61 -47.30 -15.65
N SER A 481 -3.41 -47.14 -14.35
CA SER A 481 -2.10 -47.34 -13.70
C SER A 481 -1.65 -48.79 -13.81
N ILE A 482 -2.54 -49.75 -13.56
CA ILE A 482 -2.26 -51.19 -13.75
C ILE A 482 -1.99 -51.50 -15.22
N LEU A 483 -2.79 -50.96 -16.14
CA LEU A 483 -2.58 -51.18 -17.58
C LEU A 483 -1.26 -50.59 -18.06
N THR A 484 -0.87 -49.43 -17.53
CA THR A 484 0.44 -48.81 -17.79
C THR A 484 1.58 -49.67 -17.23
N ALA A 485 1.43 -50.23 -16.03
CA ALA A 485 2.39 -51.15 -15.45
C ALA A 485 2.57 -52.43 -16.29
N TYR A 486 1.45 -53.03 -16.72
CA TYR A 486 1.43 -54.25 -17.52
C TYR A 486 1.99 -54.04 -18.94
N THR A 487 1.57 -52.98 -19.63
CA THR A 487 1.97 -52.70 -21.02
C THR A 487 3.30 -51.98 -21.13
N GLN A 488 3.73 -51.28 -20.08
CA GLN A 488 4.89 -50.38 -20.06
C GLN A 488 4.87 -49.32 -21.18
N SER A 489 3.68 -48.96 -21.66
CA SER A 489 3.49 -48.03 -22.76
C SER A 489 3.63 -46.58 -22.30
N TYR A 490 4.53 -45.82 -22.93
CA TYR A 490 4.71 -44.39 -22.64
C TYR A 490 3.49 -43.53 -23.06
N LEU A 491 2.71 -43.96 -24.05
CA LEU A 491 1.47 -43.26 -24.41
C LEU A 491 0.42 -43.41 -23.29
N MET A 492 0.37 -44.58 -22.66
CA MET A 492 -0.54 -44.86 -21.55
C MET A 492 -0.19 -44.07 -20.29
N ILE A 493 1.07 -43.71 -20.10
CA ILE A 493 1.50 -42.81 -19.01
C ILE A 493 0.77 -41.46 -19.12
N VAL A 494 0.70 -40.86 -20.31
CA VAL A 494 0.06 -39.56 -20.51
C VAL A 494 -1.44 -39.65 -20.20
N PHE A 495 -2.11 -40.68 -20.72
CA PHE A 495 -3.54 -40.88 -20.47
C PHE A 495 -3.85 -41.14 -18.99
N THR A 496 -3.05 -41.97 -18.32
CA THR A 496 -3.15 -42.21 -16.87
C THR A 496 -2.87 -40.91 -16.10
N GLY A 497 -1.92 -40.11 -16.56
CA GLY A 497 -1.60 -38.81 -15.99
C GLY A 497 -2.79 -37.84 -16.00
N ILE A 498 -3.54 -37.78 -17.12
CA ILE A 498 -4.77 -36.98 -17.25
C ILE A 498 -5.84 -37.45 -16.28
N LEU A 499 -6.11 -38.76 -16.22
CA LEU A 499 -7.10 -39.33 -15.31
C LEU A 499 -6.75 -39.03 -13.86
N LEU A 500 -5.49 -39.22 -13.47
CA LEU A 500 -5.04 -38.95 -12.10
C LEU A 500 -5.10 -37.46 -11.78
N ALA A 501 -4.89 -36.57 -12.76
CA ALA A 501 -5.00 -35.13 -12.55
C ALA A 501 -6.46 -34.75 -12.30
N TRP A 502 -7.39 -35.30 -13.08
CA TRP A 502 -8.83 -35.13 -12.83
C TRP A 502 -9.30 -35.80 -11.54
N THR A 503 -8.72 -36.93 -11.13
CA THR A 503 -8.93 -37.52 -9.79
C THR A 503 -8.50 -36.56 -8.69
N ALA A 504 -7.33 -35.93 -8.82
CA ALA A 504 -6.87 -34.93 -7.85
C ALA A 504 -7.78 -33.70 -7.82
N ILE A 505 -8.12 -33.12 -8.98
CA ILE A 505 -8.97 -31.91 -9.07
C ILE A 505 -10.39 -32.17 -8.53
N SER A 506 -10.98 -33.33 -8.83
CA SER A 506 -12.27 -33.72 -8.24
C SER A 506 -12.15 -33.99 -6.73
N GLY A 507 -11.03 -34.57 -6.27
CA GLY A 507 -10.66 -34.68 -4.86
C GLY A 507 -10.65 -33.33 -4.14
N HIS A 508 -10.33 -32.24 -4.85
CA HIS A 508 -10.26 -30.90 -4.27
C HIS A 508 -11.58 -30.41 -3.66
N ASN A 509 -12.71 -30.76 -4.28
CA ASN A 509 -14.05 -30.41 -3.79
C ASN A 509 -14.27 -30.89 -2.33
N TYR A 510 -13.71 -32.04 -1.98
CA TYR A 510 -13.88 -32.65 -0.67
C TYR A 510 -12.98 -32.03 0.41
N LEU A 511 -11.91 -31.32 0.03
CA LEU A 511 -10.97 -30.68 0.96
C LEU A 511 -11.64 -29.53 1.72
N HIS A 512 -12.54 -28.80 1.06
CA HIS A 512 -13.30 -27.66 1.59
C HIS A 512 -14.48 -28.08 2.48
N MET A 513 -14.86 -29.36 2.41
CA MET A 513 -15.98 -29.91 3.16
C MET A 513 -15.52 -30.58 4.46
N LYS A 514 -16.50 -31.14 5.18
CA LYS A 514 -16.23 -32.07 6.28
C LYS A 514 -15.34 -33.21 5.81
N ASP A 515 -14.35 -33.57 6.63
CA ASP A 515 -13.45 -34.70 6.39
C ASP A 515 -14.23 -35.96 5.96
N ASN A 516 -13.82 -36.50 4.81
CA ASN A 516 -14.38 -37.68 4.21
C ASN A 516 -13.28 -38.39 3.40
N PHE A 517 -13.47 -39.68 3.11
CA PHE A 517 -12.41 -40.49 2.51
C PHE A 517 -12.05 -40.06 1.07
N ARG A 518 -12.95 -39.38 0.33
CA ARG A 518 -12.66 -38.93 -1.05
C ARG A 518 -11.67 -37.78 -1.10
N MET A 519 -11.43 -37.12 0.04
CA MET A 519 -10.30 -36.22 0.20
C MET A 519 -8.97 -36.91 -0.15
N TYR A 520 -8.82 -38.21 0.14
CA TYR A 520 -7.60 -38.96 -0.17
C TYR A 520 -7.40 -39.24 -1.66
N TYR A 521 -8.41 -39.00 -2.51
CA TYR A 521 -8.20 -39.01 -3.96
C TYR A 521 -7.21 -37.92 -4.38
N PHE A 522 -7.22 -36.78 -3.68
CA PHE A 522 -6.23 -35.73 -3.83
C PHE A 522 -4.82 -36.23 -3.45
N ASP A 523 -4.69 -36.98 -2.36
CA ASP A 523 -3.40 -37.44 -1.85
C ASP A 523 -2.66 -38.44 -2.76
N LEU A 524 -3.35 -39.09 -3.71
CA LEU A 524 -2.71 -39.95 -4.73
C LEU A 524 -1.76 -39.17 -5.65
N SER A 525 -1.97 -37.85 -5.75
CA SER A 525 -1.16 -36.93 -6.55
C SER A 525 0.22 -36.65 -5.97
N THR A 526 0.54 -37.18 -4.79
CA THR A 526 1.67 -36.82 -3.91
C THR A 526 1.51 -35.51 -3.14
N MET A 527 0.58 -34.63 -3.53
CA MET A 527 0.21 -33.45 -2.73
C MET A 527 -0.53 -33.88 -1.45
N SER A 528 -0.44 -33.07 -0.38
CA SER A 528 -1.12 -33.35 0.89
C SER A 528 -2.45 -32.63 0.96
N SER A 529 -3.54 -33.36 1.23
CA SER A 529 -4.85 -32.73 1.47
C SER A 529 -4.86 -31.76 2.66
N LYS A 530 -4.04 -32.04 3.68
CA LYS A 530 -3.87 -31.17 4.86
C LYS A 530 -3.19 -29.86 4.50
N ASP A 531 -2.07 -29.94 3.78
CA ASP A 531 -1.33 -28.74 3.39
C ASP A 531 -2.12 -27.96 2.34
N TRP A 532 -2.77 -28.62 1.37
CA TRP A 532 -3.58 -27.92 0.37
C TRP A 532 -4.80 -27.25 0.99
N ARG A 533 -5.41 -27.82 2.04
CA ARG A 533 -6.43 -27.11 2.82
C ARG A 533 -5.91 -25.78 3.38
N ILE A 534 -4.66 -25.72 3.79
CA ILE A 534 -4.05 -24.49 4.29
C ILE A 534 -3.68 -23.54 3.15
N THR A 535 -2.88 -24.01 2.19
CA THR A 535 -2.30 -23.17 1.13
C THR A 535 -3.32 -22.74 0.09
N HIS A 536 -4.37 -23.53 -0.14
CA HIS A 536 -5.43 -23.22 -1.10
C HIS A 536 -6.66 -22.65 -0.41
N ALA A 537 -7.26 -23.36 0.55
CA ALA A 537 -8.54 -22.92 1.13
C ALA A 537 -8.39 -21.79 2.17
N MET A 538 -7.33 -21.77 2.97
CA MET A 538 -7.11 -20.72 3.98
C MET A 538 -6.30 -19.52 3.48
N SER A 539 -5.61 -19.67 2.35
CA SER A 539 -4.76 -18.64 1.77
C SER A 539 -5.30 -18.17 0.42
N HIS A 540 -5.15 -18.95 -0.65
CA HIS A 540 -5.57 -18.54 -2.00
C HIS A 540 -7.06 -18.16 -2.09
N HIS A 541 -7.95 -18.95 -1.50
CA HIS A 541 -9.40 -18.67 -1.50
C HIS A 541 -9.79 -17.43 -0.70
N MET A 542 -8.96 -17.00 0.26
CA MET A 542 -9.28 -15.87 1.15
C MET A 542 -8.63 -14.56 0.69
N TYR A 543 -7.49 -14.67 0.00
CA TYR A 543 -6.65 -13.53 -0.37
C TYR A 543 -6.01 -13.70 -1.76
N PRO A 544 -6.76 -14.15 -2.80
CA PRO A 544 -6.19 -14.51 -4.10
C PRO A 544 -5.43 -13.35 -4.72
N ASN A 545 -4.27 -13.65 -5.33
CA ASN A 545 -3.37 -12.68 -5.97
C ASN A 545 -2.88 -11.52 -5.09
N THR A 546 -3.12 -11.54 -3.77
CA THR A 546 -2.54 -10.58 -2.83
C THR A 546 -1.15 -11.01 -2.38
N LEU A 547 -0.44 -10.17 -1.61
CA LEU A 547 0.79 -10.57 -0.95
C LEU A 547 0.63 -11.76 0.02
N TRP A 548 -0.57 -11.99 0.54
CA TRP A 548 -0.87 -13.07 1.49
C TRP A 548 -1.23 -14.40 0.80
N ASP A 549 -1.35 -14.40 -0.54
CA ASP A 549 -1.60 -15.60 -1.33
C ASP A 549 -0.36 -16.48 -1.39
N TYR A 550 -0.45 -17.68 -0.81
CA TYR A 550 0.59 -18.70 -0.87
C TYR A 550 0.93 -19.07 -2.31
N GLU A 551 -0.05 -19.15 -3.21
CA GLU A 551 0.19 -19.50 -4.62
C GLU A 551 1.12 -18.48 -5.28
N ILE A 552 0.98 -17.19 -4.96
CA ILE A 552 1.84 -16.14 -5.51
C ILE A 552 3.29 -16.33 -5.07
N TYR A 553 3.54 -16.34 -3.76
CA TYR A 553 4.94 -16.33 -3.29
C TYR A 553 5.58 -17.71 -3.27
N ALA A 554 4.84 -18.82 -3.33
CA ALA A 554 5.41 -20.16 -3.35
C ALA A 554 6.39 -20.40 -4.51
N PHE A 555 6.13 -19.75 -5.66
CA PHE A 555 6.94 -19.93 -6.87
C PHE A 555 7.98 -18.82 -7.10
N GLU A 556 8.00 -17.78 -6.27
CA GLU A 556 9.02 -16.73 -6.33
C GLU A 556 10.40 -17.25 -5.88
N PRO A 557 11.50 -16.85 -6.56
CA PRO A 557 11.58 -15.86 -7.63
C PRO A 557 11.44 -16.42 -9.06
N PHE A 558 11.13 -17.72 -9.23
CA PHE A 558 11.15 -18.39 -10.53
C PHE A 558 9.95 -18.04 -11.42
N ILE A 559 8.76 -17.97 -10.81
CA ILE A 559 7.54 -17.48 -11.45
C ILE A 559 7.09 -16.26 -10.63
N HIS A 560 6.94 -15.11 -11.29
CA HIS A 560 6.62 -13.84 -10.64
C HIS A 560 5.38 -13.22 -11.29
N TRP A 561 4.21 -13.45 -10.69
CA TRP A 561 2.92 -12.97 -11.20
C TRP A 561 2.59 -11.53 -10.79
N LEU A 562 3.03 -11.08 -9.62
CA LEU A 562 2.77 -9.70 -9.17
C LEU A 562 3.39 -8.68 -10.13
N PRO A 563 2.69 -7.61 -10.56
CA PRO A 563 3.26 -6.56 -11.38
C PRO A 563 4.44 -5.89 -10.66
N ASP A 564 5.57 -5.76 -11.35
CA ASP A 564 6.74 -5.06 -10.82
C ASP A 564 7.48 -4.32 -11.95
N PRO A 565 7.56 -2.98 -11.90
CA PRO A 565 8.30 -2.16 -12.86
C PRO A 565 9.77 -2.56 -13.02
N LYS A 566 10.35 -3.22 -12.02
CA LYS A 566 11.75 -3.68 -12.01
C LYS A 566 11.97 -5.03 -12.72
N LYS A 567 10.91 -5.75 -13.15
CA LYS A 567 11.07 -7.03 -13.89
C LYS A 567 11.93 -6.83 -15.13
N SER A 568 13.09 -7.48 -15.20
CA SER A 568 13.95 -7.41 -16.37
C SER A 568 13.38 -8.26 -17.52
N LEU A 569 13.73 -7.93 -18.77
CA LEU A 569 13.30 -8.73 -19.93
C LEU A 569 13.84 -10.16 -19.85
N VAL A 570 15.04 -10.33 -19.27
CA VAL A 570 15.67 -11.64 -19.05
C VAL A 570 14.88 -12.46 -18.03
N MET A 571 14.52 -11.86 -16.89
CA MET A 571 13.73 -12.53 -15.86
C MET A 571 12.38 -12.99 -16.42
N THR A 572 11.67 -12.12 -17.13
CA THR A 572 10.41 -12.46 -17.81
C THR A 572 10.59 -13.63 -18.77
N PHE A 573 11.59 -13.59 -19.65
CA PHE A 573 11.84 -14.65 -20.62
C PHE A 573 12.17 -15.99 -19.92
N VAL A 574 12.98 -15.96 -18.86
CA VAL A 574 13.31 -17.15 -18.06
C VAL A 574 12.06 -17.70 -17.38
N SER A 575 11.23 -16.87 -16.73
CA SER A 575 9.99 -17.32 -16.09
C SER A 575 9.03 -17.98 -17.08
N GLN A 576 8.85 -17.38 -18.26
CA GLN A 576 8.01 -17.95 -19.32
C GLN A 576 8.56 -19.29 -19.84
N LEU A 577 9.87 -19.37 -20.11
CA LEU A 577 10.49 -20.60 -20.61
C LEU A 577 10.49 -21.72 -19.55
N MET A 578 10.69 -21.38 -18.28
CA MET A 578 10.73 -22.35 -17.18
C MET A 578 9.34 -22.81 -16.74
N SER A 579 8.27 -22.07 -17.03
CA SER A 579 6.91 -22.39 -16.56
C SER A 579 6.49 -23.85 -16.89
N PRO A 580 6.57 -24.35 -18.13
CA PRO A 580 6.21 -25.74 -18.44
C PRO A 580 7.06 -26.79 -17.70
N ILE A 581 8.32 -26.48 -17.43
CA ILE A 581 9.23 -27.35 -16.68
C ILE A 581 8.81 -27.37 -15.20
N ILE A 582 8.55 -26.21 -14.61
CA ILE A 582 8.06 -26.07 -13.24
C ILE A 582 6.73 -26.82 -13.08
N TRP A 583 5.80 -26.66 -14.03
CA TRP A 583 4.51 -27.37 -14.05
C TRP A 583 4.67 -28.90 -13.96
N ALA A 584 5.64 -29.48 -14.66
CA ALA A 584 5.92 -30.92 -14.60
C ALA A 584 6.58 -31.37 -13.27
N LEU A 585 7.13 -30.43 -12.49
CA LEU A 585 7.89 -30.70 -11.27
C LEU A 585 7.13 -30.34 -9.97
N VAL A 586 6.02 -29.60 -10.04
CA VAL A 586 5.24 -29.17 -8.85
C VAL A 586 4.94 -30.33 -7.90
N PHE A 587 4.45 -31.47 -8.40
CA PHE A 587 4.06 -32.58 -7.51
C PHE A 587 5.25 -33.20 -6.77
N TYR A 588 6.43 -33.22 -7.38
CA TYR A 588 7.66 -33.66 -6.73
C TYR A 588 8.07 -32.70 -5.61
N GLU A 589 8.01 -31.40 -5.88
CA GLU A 589 8.29 -30.36 -4.91
C GLU A 589 7.30 -30.43 -3.72
N GLN A 590 6.01 -30.63 -4.00
CA GLN A 590 4.99 -30.85 -2.98
C GLN A 590 5.18 -32.15 -2.20
N ALA A 591 5.66 -33.23 -2.83
CA ALA A 591 6.00 -34.47 -2.14
C ALA A 591 7.15 -34.25 -1.14
N ILE A 592 8.19 -33.52 -1.55
CA ILE A 592 9.32 -33.18 -0.67
C ILE A 592 8.82 -32.33 0.51
N LYS A 593 8.01 -31.29 0.24
CA LYS A 593 7.42 -30.45 1.28
C LYS A 593 6.55 -31.24 2.25
N ARG A 594 5.67 -32.11 1.75
CA ARG A 594 4.84 -32.99 2.57
C ARG A 594 5.65 -33.75 3.62
N TYR A 595 6.68 -34.48 3.18
CA TYR A 595 7.47 -35.29 4.10
C TYR A 595 8.39 -34.44 4.98
N TYR A 596 8.86 -33.29 4.48
CA TYR A 596 9.52 -32.29 5.32
C TYR A 596 8.61 -31.86 6.48
N SER A 597 7.37 -31.46 6.19
CA SER A 597 6.40 -31.03 7.21
C SER A 597 6.11 -32.16 8.20
N VAL A 598 5.93 -33.40 7.71
CA VAL A 598 5.70 -34.58 8.57
C VAL A 598 6.85 -34.81 9.56
N PHE A 599 8.11 -34.73 9.11
CA PHE A 599 9.26 -35.05 9.97
C PHE A 599 9.75 -33.88 10.82
N PHE A 600 9.62 -32.63 10.35
CA PHE A 600 10.25 -31.47 10.97
C PHE A 600 9.27 -30.48 11.59
N GLU A 601 8.08 -30.31 11.03
CA GLU A 601 7.10 -29.31 11.48
C GLU A 601 6.01 -29.95 12.34
N TYR A 602 5.14 -30.78 11.73
CA TYR A 602 4.05 -31.48 12.42
C TYR A 602 4.54 -32.59 13.34
N LYS A 603 5.64 -33.28 12.98
CA LYS A 603 6.22 -34.42 13.74
C LYS A 603 5.24 -35.57 13.97
N THR A 604 4.27 -35.72 13.07
CA THR A 604 3.22 -36.74 13.14
C THR A 604 2.97 -37.31 11.75
N PHE A 605 2.93 -38.64 11.65
CA PHE A 605 2.59 -39.34 10.41
C PHE A 605 1.10 -39.70 10.43
N GLU A 606 0.35 -39.28 9.41
CA GLU A 606 -1.07 -39.56 9.27
C GLU A 606 -1.33 -40.58 8.15
N ILE A 607 -2.52 -41.20 8.12
CA ILE A 607 -2.89 -42.18 7.07
C ILE A 607 -2.71 -41.59 5.67
N ARG A 608 -3.05 -40.30 5.49
CA ARG A 608 -2.90 -39.60 4.22
C ARG A 608 -1.47 -39.66 3.68
N ASP A 609 -0.47 -39.66 4.56
CA ASP A 609 0.95 -39.66 4.18
C ASP A 609 1.44 -40.99 3.63
N ALA A 610 0.66 -42.06 3.78
CA ALA A 610 0.90 -43.34 3.13
C ALA A 610 0.22 -43.47 1.76
N ILE A 611 -0.82 -42.66 1.49
CA ILE A 611 -1.66 -42.76 0.27
C ILE A 611 -0.87 -42.63 -1.04
N PRO A 612 0.12 -41.72 -1.19
CA PRO A 612 0.89 -41.60 -2.43
C PRO A 612 1.56 -42.91 -2.87
N PHE A 613 1.91 -43.78 -1.91
CA PHE A 613 2.60 -45.04 -2.18
C PHE A 613 1.65 -46.18 -2.58
N PHE A 614 0.33 -45.97 -2.52
CA PHE A 614 -0.64 -46.99 -2.94
C PHE A 614 -0.48 -47.38 -4.40
N LEU A 615 -0.32 -46.39 -5.30
CA LEU A 615 -0.14 -46.63 -6.73
C LEU A 615 1.12 -47.43 -7.09
N PRO A 616 2.34 -47.04 -6.66
CA PRO A 616 3.54 -47.80 -6.99
C PRO A 616 3.53 -49.21 -6.38
N VAL A 617 2.96 -49.39 -5.18
CA VAL A 617 2.76 -50.72 -4.59
C VAL A 617 1.82 -51.56 -5.46
N LEU A 618 0.67 -51.01 -5.85
CA LEU A 618 -0.29 -51.69 -6.73
C LEU A 618 0.33 -52.05 -8.09
N MET A 619 1.06 -51.12 -8.71
CA MET A 619 1.73 -51.33 -9.99
C MET A 619 2.83 -52.39 -9.91
N SER A 620 3.50 -52.54 -8.76
CA SER A 620 4.60 -53.50 -8.59
C SER A 620 4.19 -54.97 -8.77
N PHE A 621 2.90 -55.28 -8.59
CA PHE A 621 2.35 -56.61 -8.88
C PHE A 621 2.23 -56.91 -10.37
N PHE A 622 2.36 -55.90 -11.24
CA PHE A 622 2.16 -56.00 -12.68
C PHE A 622 3.38 -55.58 -13.51
N THR A 623 4.50 -55.25 -12.86
CA THR A 623 5.79 -54.95 -13.52
C THR A 623 6.81 -56.07 -13.31
N PRO A 624 7.83 -56.20 -14.19
CA PRO A 624 8.87 -57.23 -14.05
C PRO A 624 9.67 -57.14 -12.75
N ASN A 625 9.79 -55.94 -12.18
CA ASN A 625 10.42 -55.71 -10.87
C ASN A 625 9.89 -54.40 -10.25
N PHE A 626 10.18 -54.21 -8.97
CA PHE A 626 9.77 -53.04 -8.19
C PHE A 626 10.27 -51.71 -8.76
N PHE A 627 11.53 -51.64 -9.24
CA PHE A 627 12.10 -50.41 -9.78
C PHE A 627 11.40 -49.94 -11.06
N THR A 628 10.92 -50.87 -11.89
CA THR A 628 10.09 -50.52 -13.06
C THR A 628 8.77 -49.88 -12.64
N ALA A 629 8.09 -50.39 -11.60
CA ALA A 629 6.86 -49.77 -11.09
C ALA A 629 7.12 -48.36 -10.56
N VAL A 630 8.19 -48.17 -9.77
CA VAL A 630 8.58 -46.84 -9.27
C VAL A 630 8.87 -45.89 -10.43
N LYS A 631 9.65 -46.32 -11.44
CA LYS A 631 9.93 -45.50 -12.63
C LYS A 631 8.64 -45.07 -13.35
N LEU A 632 7.74 -46.00 -13.62
CA LEU A 632 6.48 -45.70 -14.31
C LEU A 632 5.58 -44.79 -13.48
N TRP A 633 5.50 -45.02 -12.17
CA TRP A 633 4.75 -44.17 -11.25
C TRP A 633 5.29 -42.73 -11.25
N LEU A 634 6.61 -42.53 -11.15
CA LEU A 634 7.20 -41.19 -11.23
C LEU A 634 6.87 -40.51 -12.57
N LEU A 635 6.95 -41.23 -13.69
CA LEU A 635 6.56 -40.68 -14.99
C LEU A 635 5.06 -40.31 -15.06
N ILE A 636 4.18 -41.11 -14.45
CA ILE A 636 2.76 -40.76 -14.30
C ILE A 636 2.62 -39.49 -13.47
N ILE A 637 3.28 -39.38 -12.31
CA ILE A 637 3.25 -38.18 -11.45
C ILE A 637 3.74 -36.94 -12.20
N MET A 638 4.77 -37.06 -13.05
CA MET A 638 5.24 -35.96 -13.90
C MET A 638 4.17 -35.50 -14.90
N ALA A 639 3.53 -36.46 -15.59
CA ALA A 639 2.43 -36.16 -16.52
C ALA A 639 1.23 -35.55 -15.78
N THR A 640 0.87 -36.10 -14.62
CA THR A 640 -0.19 -35.58 -13.75
C THR A 640 0.10 -34.17 -13.27
N SER A 641 1.32 -33.91 -12.80
CA SER A 641 1.75 -32.57 -12.36
C SER A 641 1.60 -31.55 -13.48
N PHE A 642 2.03 -31.90 -14.69
CA PHE A 642 1.91 -31.03 -15.85
C PHE A 642 0.45 -30.72 -16.19
N ILE A 643 -0.41 -31.74 -16.25
CA ILE A 643 -1.85 -31.58 -16.56
C ILE A 643 -2.58 -30.81 -15.45
N PHE A 644 -2.28 -31.10 -14.18
CA PHE A 644 -2.86 -30.37 -13.06
C PHE A 644 -2.45 -28.89 -13.10
N SER A 645 -1.17 -28.60 -13.30
CA SER A 645 -0.63 -27.23 -13.28
C SER A 645 -1.11 -26.39 -14.46
N ILE A 646 -1.18 -26.96 -15.68
CA ILE A 646 -1.73 -26.23 -16.82
C ILE A 646 -3.22 -25.91 -16.63
N ILE A 647 -3.98 -26.79 -15.97
CA ILE A 647 -5.38 -26.51 -15.62
C ILE A 647 -5.44 -25.45 -14.51
N GLY A 648 -4.73 -25.65 -13.40
CA GLY A 648 -4.74 -24.81 -12.20
C GLY A 648 -4.28 -23.39 -12.45
N PHE A 649 -3.04 -23.17 -12.91
CA PHE A 649 -2.50 -21.82 -13.13
C PHE A 649 -3.16 -21.05 -14.27
N ASN A 650 -4.03 -21.72 -15.04
CA ASN A 650 -4.84 -21.09 -16.08
C ASN A 650 -6.35 -21.22 -15.76
N ALA A 651 -6.70 -21.44 -14.48
CA ALA A 651 -8.07 -21.50 -13.99
C ALA A 651 -8.61 -20.10 -13.64
N ALA A 652 -8.33 -19.11 -14.50
CA ALA A 652 -8.98 -17.80 -14.44
C ALA A 652 -8.65 -16.87 -13.26
N HIS A 653 -7.44 -16.95 -12.69
CA HIS A 653 -6.91 -15.98 -11.72
C HIS A 653 -5.58 -15.32 -12.15
N HIS A 654 -4.86 -15.83 -13.16
CA HIS A 654 -3.64 -15.19 -13.67
C HIS A 654 -3.82 -14.60 -15.08
N HIS A 655 -4.15 -13.30 -15.16
CA HIS A 655 -4.27 -12.56 -16.42
C HIS A 655 -3.98 -11.07 -16.17
N PRO A 656 -3.43 -10.30 -17.14
CA PRO A 656 -3.24 -8.85 -17.00
C PRO A 656 -4.52 -8.02 -16.85
N ASP A 657 -5.69 -8.65 -16.95
CA ASP A 657 -7.00 -8.00 -16.78
C ASP A 657 -7.70 -8.49 -15.49
N ILE A 658 -6.92 -9.15 -14.62
CA ILE A 658 -7.34 -9.72 -13.34
C ILE A 658 -6.39 -9.15 -12.29
N PHE A 659 -6.96 -8.69 -11.18
CA PHE A 659 -6.21 -8.00 -10.14
C PHE A 659 -5.07 -8.86 -9.58
N HIS A 660 -3.89 -8.26 -9.49
CA HIS A 660 -2.77 -8.74 -8.69
C HIS A 660 -2.24 -7.61 -7.80
N ASP A 661 -1.71 -7.97 -6.63
CA ASP A 661 -1.15 -6.98 -5.71
C ASP A 661 -0.04 -6.16 -6.39
N GLY A 662 -0.18 -4.84 -6.31
CA GLY A 662 0.57 -3.87 -7.12
C GLY A 662 -0.31 -3.14 -8.14
N ASP A 663 -1.41 -3.74 -8.61
CA ASP A 663 -2.41 -3.08 -9.46
C ASP A 663 -3.23 -2.02 -8.69
N ILE A 664 -3.99 -1.19 -9.42
CA ILE A 664 -4.94 -0.26 -8.83
C ILE A 664 -6.07 -1.06 -8.19
N TYR A 665 -6.22 -0.92 -6.88
CA TYR A 665 -7.25 -1.56 -6.07
C TYR A 665 -8.52 -0.70 -5.97
N ARG A 666 -9.61 -1.28 -5.50
CA ARG A 666 -10.87 -0.58 -5.22
C ARG A 666 -10.92 -0.08 -3.77
N ASP A 667 -11.52 1.08 -3.55
CA ASP A 667 -11.68 1.63 -2.19
C ASP A 667 -12.74 0.89 -1.34
N ASP A 668 -13.54 0.01 -1.96
CA ASP A 668 -14.51 -0.84 -1.26
C ASP A 668 -13.87 -2.14 -0.76
N TYR A 669 -13.56 -2.22 0.54
CA TYR A 669 -12.98 -3.42 1.15
C TYR A 669 -13.99 -4.57 1.36
N ASP A 670 -15.02 -4.69 0.52
CA ASP A 670 -15.92 -5.85 0.56
C ASP A 670 -15.15 -7.08 0.06
N TRP A 671 -15.03 -8.09 0.92
CA TRP A 671 -14.25 -9.29 0.61
C TRP A 671 -14.71 -9.96 -0.70
N GLY A 672 -16.02 -10.05 -0.94
CA GLY A 672 -16.54 -10.74 -2.13
C GLY A 672 -16.30 -9.97 -3.42
N VAL A 673 -16.17 -8.64 -3.37
CA VAL A 673 -15.78 -7.84 -4.54
C VAL A 673 -14.31 -8.06 -4.88
N LEU A 674 -13.44 -8.07 -3.86
CA LEU A 674 -12.01 -8.32 -4.05
C LEU A 674 -11.73 -9.71 -4.64
N GLU A 675 -12.45 -10.75 -4.19
CA GLU A 675 -12.40 -12.07 -4.84
C GLU A 675 -12.71 -11.97 -6.34
N LEU A 676 -13.79 -11.27 -6.70
CA LEU A 676 -14.22 -11.12 -8.09
C LEU A 676 -13.33 -10.22 -8.93
N ASP A 677 -12.50 -9.38 -8.32
CA ASP A 677 -11.45 -8.66 -9.04
C ASP A 677 -10.28 -9.59 -9.39
N ALA A 678 -9.97 -10.55 -8.52
CA ALA A 678 -8.86 -11.49 -8.63
C ALA A 678 -9.19 -12.81 -9.35
N VAL A 679 -10.46 -13.09 -9.66
CA VAL A 679 -10.88 -14.29 -10.41
C VAL A 679 -11.91 -14.00 -11.50
N ARG A 680 -12.03 -14.88 -12.50
CA ARG A 680 -13.04 -14.80 -13.57
C ARG A 680 -13.73 -16.14 -13.81
N GLU A 681 -14.89 -16.08 -14.45
CA GLU A 681 -15.62 -17.24 -14.96
C GLU A 681 -15.14 -17.63 -16.37
N ARG A 682 -15.41 -18.88 -16.81
CA ARG A 682 -14.87 -19.43 -18.06
C ARG A 682 -15.93 -19.91 -19.04
N LYS A 683 -15.73 -19.59 -20.32
CA LYS A 683 -16.54 -20.14 -21.42
C LYS A 683 -16.28 -21.65 -21.57
N VAL A 684 -17.31 -22.43 -21.92
CA VAL A 684 -17.27 -23.89 -22.15
C VAL A 684 -17.06 -24.72 -20.87
N ILE A 685 -16.10 -24.36 -20.01
CA ILE A 685 -15.82 -25.11 -18.78
C ILE A 685 -17.02 -25.05 -17.84
N ASP A 686 -17.62 -23.88 -17.66
CA ASP A 686 -18.74 -23.67 -16.73
C ASP A 686 -20.06 -24.28 -17.21
N ASP A 687 -20.12 -24.73 -18.47
CA ASP A 687 -21.35 -25.22 -19.10
C ASP A 687 -21.57 -26.74 -18.88
N SER A 688 -20.66 -27.42 -18.15
CA SER A 688 -20.69 -28.87 -17.92
C SER A 688 -20.22 -29.25 -16.53
N ASP A 689 -21.07 -29.91 -15.74
CA ASP A 689 -20.72 -30.39 -14.40
C ASP A 689 -19.44 -31.26 -14.37
N PHE A 690 -19.18 -32.03 -15.43
CA PHE A 690 -17.95 -32.81 -15.52
C PHE A 690 -16.73 -31.89 -15.65
N LEU A 691 -16.78 -30.92 -16.58
CA LEU A 691 -15.67 -29.99 -16.79
C LEU A 691 -15.48 -29.06 -15.60
N VAL A 692 -16.56 -28.62 -14.96
CA VAL A 692 -16.54 -27.87 -13.71
C VAL A 692 -15.76 -28.63 -12.64
N LEU A 693 -16.11 -29.90 -12.42
CA LEU A 693 -15.47 -30.73 -11.39
C LEU A 693 -14.01 -31.11 -11.73
N THR A 694 -13.64 -31.23 -13.00
CA THR A 694 -12.29 -31.66 -13.41
C THR A 694 -11.37 -30.51 -13.82
N ASN A 695 -11.86 -29.28 -13.90
CA ASN A 695 -11.05 -28.12 -14.32
C ASN A 695 -11.18 -26.89 -13.42
N PHE A 696 -11.78 -26.97 -12.22
CA PHE A 696 -12.06 -25.82 -11.34
C PHE A 696 -13.05 -24.80 -11.95
N GLY A 697 -14.08 -25.28 -12.64
CA GLY A 697 -15.10 -24.40 -13.26
C GLY A 697 -16.00 -23.74 -12.22
N LEU A 698 -16.81 -22.78 -12.66
CA LEU A 698 -17.56 -21.88 -11.77
C LEU A 698 -16.64 -21.24 -10.73
N HIS A 699 -15.48 -20.74 -11.18
CA HIS A 699 -14.34 -20.46 -10.32
C HIS A 699 -14.62 -19.32 -9.34
N GLY A 700 -15.26 -18.24 -9.79
CA GLY A 700 -15.65 -17.14 -8.92
C GLY A 700 -16.73 -17.55 -7.93
N LEU A 701 -17.74 -18.29 -8.38
CA LEU A 701 -18.74 -18.86 -7.49
C LEU A 701 -18.15 -19.82 -6.44
N HIS A 702 -17.17 -20.63 -6.83
CA HIS A 702 -16.46 -21.54 -5.95
C HIS A 702 -15.62 -20.78 -4.91
N HIS A 703 -14.97 -19.67 -5.27
CA HIS A 703 -14.30 -18.80 -4.32
C HIS A 703 -15.27 -18.18 -3.30
N LEU A 704 -16.44 -17.74 -3.74
CA LEU A 704 -17.45 -17.15 -2.85
C LEU A 704 -18.17 -18.21 -1.98
N LEU A 705 -18.29 -19.45 -2.44
CA LEU A 705 -19.01 -20.55 -1.77
C LEU A 705 -18.17 -21.84 -1.73
N PRO A 706 -16.97 -21.84 -1.12
CA PRO A 706 -16.00 -22.93 -1.28
C PRO A 706 -16.47 -24.28 -0.71
N THR A 707 -17.36 -24.22 0.28
CA THR A 707 -17.94 -25.41 0.93
C THR A 707 -19.11 -26.04 0.15
N VAL A 708 -19.64 -25.35 -0.87
CA VAL A 708 -20.75 -25.83 -1.68
C VAL A 708 -20.21 -26.73 -2.77
N ASP A 709 -20.81 -27.92 -2.90
CA ASP A 709 -20.42 -28.86 -3.95
C ASP A 709 -20.52 -28.24 -5.34
N HIS A 710 -19.53 -28.51 -6.20
CA HIS A 710 -19.46 -27.98 -7.56
C HIS A 710 -20.73 -28.24 -8.39
N SER A 711 -21.46 -29.34 -8.13
CA SER A 711 -22.72 -29.63 -8.82
C SER A 711 -23.93 -28.83 -8.32
N TYR A 712 -23.81 -28.14 -7.18
CA TYR A 712 -24.83 -27.24 -6.63
C TYR A 712 -24.55 -25.77 -6.96
N LEU A 713 -23.30 -25.40 -7.27
CA LEU A 713 -22.95 -24.03 -7.70
C LEU A 713 -23.80 -23.50 -8.88
N PRO A 714 -24.18 -24.30 -9.91
CA PRO A 714 -25.06 -23.83 -10.98
C PRO A 714 -26.40 -23.25 -10.49
N LEU A 715 -26.92 -23.73 -9.34
CA LEU A 715 -28.15 -23.21 -8.75
C LEU A 715 -28.01 -21.75 -8.31
N CYS A 716 -26.78 -21.33 -7.98
CA CYS A 716 -26.47 -19.99 -7.47
C CYS A 716 -26.16 -18.96 -8.58
N VAL A 717 -26.06 -19.37 -9.85
CA VAL A 717 -25.66 -18.48 -10.96
C VAL A 717 -26.61 -17.29 -11.09
N ASN A 718 -27.93 -17.51 -11.04
CA ASN A 718 -28.90 -16.42 -11.11
C ASN A 718 -28.77 -15.44 -9.95
N ALA A 719 -28.54 -15.95 -8.73
CA ALA A 719 -28.31 -15.14 -7.54
C ALA A 719 -27.03 -14.31 -7.65
N PHE A 720 -25.98 -14.91 -8.22
CA PHE A 720 -24.70 -14.27 -8.49
C PHE A 720 -24.83 -13.14 -9.50
N GLU A 721 -25.36 -13.43 -10.70
CA GLU A 721 -25.53 -12.44 -11.77
C GLU A 721 -26.41 -11.27 -11.33
N GLN A 722 -27.49 -11.54 -10.59
CA GLN A 722 -28.35 -10.49 -10.04
C GLN A 722 -27.57 -9.59 -9.06
N THR A 723 -26.72 -10.17 -8.22
CA THR A 723 -25.94 -9.40 -7.24
C THR A 723 -24.83 -8.61 -7.93
N CYS A 724 -24.12 -9.20 -8.88
CA CYS A 724 -23.12 -8.49 -9.69
C CYS A 724 -23.75 -7.29 -10.42
N LYS A 725 -24.94 -7.46 -11.00
CA LYS A 725 -25.68 -6.37 -11.65
C LYS A 725 -26.04 -5.23 -10.69
N GLU A 726 -26.46 -5.55 -9.47
CA GLU A 726 -26.83 -4.58 -8.44
C GLU A 726 -25.64 -3.74 -7.96
N PHE A 727 -24.49 -4.38 -7.78
CA PHE A 727 -23.25 -3.74 -7.31
C PHE A 727 -22.35 -3.23 -8.45
N GLY A 728 -22.77 -3.39 -9.71
CA GLY A 728 -22.03 -2.92 -10.88
C GLY A 728 -20.74 -3.70 -11.17
N ILE A 729 -20.67 -4.98 -10.76
CA ILE A 729 -19.51 -5.85 -10.96
C ILE A 729 -19.61 -6.55 -12.32
N GLY A 730 -18.50 -6.54 -13.07
CA GLY A 730 -18.40 -7.21 -14.37
C GLY A 730 -18.38 -8.74 -14.22
N ILE A 731 -19.09 -9.44 -15.11
CA ILE A 731 -19.18 -10.91 -15.14
C ILE A 731 -18.60 -11.50 -16.44
N GLU A 732 -17.61 -10.82 -17.00
CA GLU A 732 -17.01 -11.20 -18.28
C GLU A 732 -16.30 -12.55 -18.15
N LYS A 733 -16.67 -13.49 -19.03
CA LYS A 733 -16.06 -14.81 -19.10
C LYS A 733 -14.92 -14.85 -20.09
N PHE A 734 -13.82 -15.49 -19.72
CA PHE A 734 -12.68 -15.70 -20.61
C PHE A 734 -12.68 -17.11 -21.19
N THR A 735 -12.13 -17.26 -22.39
CA THR A 735 -11.82 -18.58 -22.96
C THR A 735 -10.55 -19.15 -22.35
N GLN A 736 -10.40 -20.47 -22.39
CA GLN A 736 -9.16 -21.12 -21.92
C GLN A 736 -7.92 -20.61 -22.66
N TRP A 737 -8.04 -20.26 -23.94
CA TRP A 737 -6.92 -19.76 -24.73
C TRP A 737 -6.53 -18.33 -24.38
N GLU A 738 -7.51 -17.47 -24.07
CA GLU A 738 -7.26 -16.13 -23.54
C GLU A 738 -6.50 -16.22 -22.21
N LEU A 739 -6.92 -17.12 -21.32
CA LEU A 739 -6.28 -17.33 -20.02
C LEU A 739 -4.85 -17.86 -20.14
N ILE A 740 -4.61 -18.86 -20.99
CA ILE A 740 -3.23 -19.36 -21.23
C ILE A 740 -2.35 -18.23 -21.75
N LYS A 741 -2.79 -17.47 -22.74
CA LYS A 741 -2.02 -16.32 -23.23
C LYS A 741 -1.83 -15.25 -22.16
N GLY A 742 -2.87 -14.98 -21.39
CA GLY A 742 -2.90 -14.03 -20.30
C GLY A 742 -1.87 -14.37 -19.24
N GLN A 743 -1.83 -15.61 -18.76
CA GLN A 743 -0.89 -16.06 -17.74
C GLN A 743 0.56 -15.78 -18.16
N PHE A 744 0.95 -16.11 -19.40
CA PHE A 744 2.30 -15.80 -19.88
C PHE A 744 2.54 -14.29 -20.06
N LYS A 745 1.52 -13.51 -20.45
CA LYS A 745 1.61 -12.04 -20.48
C LYS A 745 1.76 -11.46 -19.06
N GLN A 746 1.12 -12.06 -18.06
CA GLN A 746 1.20 -11.61 -16.67
C GLN A 746 2.63 -11.72 -16.13
N LEU A 747 3.37 -12.77 -16.51
CA LEU A 747 4.80 -12.89 -16.18
C LEU A 747 5.66 -11.76 -16.76
N ALA A 748 5.17 -11.09 -17.81
CA ALA A 748 5.81 -9.93 -18.44
C ALA A 748 5.25 -8.59 -17.95
N HIS A 749 4.22 -8.59 -17.09
CA HIS A 749 3.50 -7.39 -16.70
C HIS A 749 4.35 -6.53 -15.75
N ARG A 750 4.56 -5.28 -16.17
CA ARG A 750 5.36 -4.24 -15.48
C ARG A 750 4.55 -3.00 -15.15
N ASP A 751 3.50 -2.76 -15.92
CA ASP A 751 2.59 -1.64 -15.75
C ASP A 751 1.52 -2.06 -14.73
N PHE A 752 0.93 -1.09 -14.04
CA PHE A 752 -0.15 -1.35 -13.10
C PHE A 752 -1.48 -1.38 -13.84
N TYR A 753 -2.24 -2.47 -13.71
CA TYR A 753 -3.57 -2.58 -14.29
C TYR A 753 -4.57 -1.68 -13.57
N SER A 754 -5.49 -1.08 -14.35
CA SER A 754 -6.69 -0.40 -13.83
C SER A 754 -7.89 -1.32 -14.04
N SER A 755 -8.51 -1.80 -12.95
CA SER A 755 -9.72 -2.64 -13.03
C SER A 755 -10.77 -2.02 -13.98
N PRO A 756 -11.40 -2.79 -14.88
CA PRO A 756 -12.28 -2.28 -15.92
C PRO A 756 -13.67 -1.89 -15.37
N SER A 757 -13.94 -2.08 -14.07
CA SER A 757 -15.26 -1.90 -13.45
C SER A 757 -15.30 -0.86 -12.32
N GLY A 758 -14.28 0.00 -12.14
CA GLY A 758 -14.15 0.78 -10.91
C GLY A 758 -13.63 2.22 -10.99
N CYS A 759 -13.73 2.94 -12.10
CA CYS A 759 -13.57 4.41 -12.08
C CYS A 759 -14.35 5.12 -13.19
N ARG A 760 -15.66 4.85 -13.24
CA ARG A 760 -16.64 5.91 -13.55
C ARG A 760 -17.46 6.10 -12.30
N SER A 761 -17.09 7.08 -11.47
CA SER A 761 -18.10 7.67 -10.61
C SER A 761 -19.21 8.16 -11.55
N LYS A 762 -20.37 7.50 -11.47
CA LYS A 762 -21.60 8.08 -12.00
C LYS A 762 -21.79 9.37 -11.21
N ARG A 763 -21.37 10.50 -11.80
CA ARG A 763 -22.14 11.74 -11.63
C ARG A 763 -23.58 11.35 -11.90
N GLY A 764 -24.43 11.51 -10.89
CA GLY A 764 -25.86 11.26 -10.98
C GLY A 764 -26.38 11.85 -12.28
N GLY A 765 -27.08 11.02 -13.04
CA GLY A 765 -27.58 11.36 -14.36
C GLY A 765 -28.54 12.53 -14.31
N ASN A 766 -28.58 13.23 -15.44
CA ASN A 766 -29.59 14.17 -15.87
C ASN A 766 -30.99 13.83 -15.31
N ALA A 767 -31.46 14.65 -14.37
CA ALA A 767 -32.87 14.97 -14.29
C ALA A 767 -33.04 16.35 -14.94
N GLU A 768 -33.96 16.42 -15.91
CA GLU A 768 -34.36 17.62 -16.61
C GLU A 768 -34.79 18.76 -15.68
N PRO A 769 -34.66 20.03 -16.11
CA PRO A 769 -35.03 21.19 -15.31
C PRO A 769 -36.56 21.32 -15.27
N SER A 770 -37.15 21.03 -14.11
CA SER A 770 -38.54 21.41 -13.82
C SER A 770 -38.58 22.68 -12.99
N ASN A 771 -39.21 23.69 -13.58
CA ASN A 771 -39.57 24.99 -13.02
C ASN A 771 -40.19 24.91 -11.61
N TRP A 772 -39.59 25.59 -10.63
CA TRP A 772 -40.22 26.36 -9.53
C TRP A 772 -39.09 27.29 -9.01
N GLY A 773 -39.16 28.62 -9.00
CA GLY A 773 -40.21 29.47 -8.45
C GLY A 773 -39.72 30.09 -7.12
N LEU A 774 -39.24 31.34 -7.19
CA LEU A 774 -38.97 32.33 -6.12
C LEU A 774 -39.50 32.02 -4.70
N ASN A 775 -38.67 32.20 -3.65
CA ASN A 775 -38.79 33.31 -2.69
C ASN A 775 -37.77 33.31 -1.52
N ALA A 776 -37.23 34.53 -1.31
CA ALA A 776 -36.54 35.18 -0.19
C ALA A 776 -36.54 34.57 1.24
N GLY A 777 -35.47 34.89 1.99
CA GLY A 777 -35.67 35.45 3.34
C GLY A 777 -34.55 35.32 4.39
N ARG A 778 -33.68 36.35 4.43
CA ARG A 778 -32.73 36.80 5.48
C ARG A 778 -31.50 35.97 5.80
#